data_AF-A3MSI2-F1
#
_entry.id   AF-A3MSI2-F1
#
_cell.length_a   1.000
_cell.length_b   1.000
_cell.length_c   1.000
_cell.angle_alpha   90.00
_cell.angle_beta   90.00
_cell.angle_gamma   90.00
#
_symmetry.space_group_name_H-M   'P 1'
#
loop_
_entity.id
_entity.type
_entity.pdbx_description
1 polymer ?
#
loop_
_entity_poly.entity_id
_entity_poly.type
_entity_poly.pdbx_seq_one_letter_code
_entity_poly.pdbx_strand_id
1 'polypeptide(L)'
;MGKYVYSFKEADYRNKKLFGGKGASLIQMSQLGLRVPPGFIITTEACKKFYEPRREEIAELEAALLKNPPPEVRDQVIEKLHKVIDSLELPQEIWREAVEYMKRLEEETGRKFGDPNAPLLVSVRSGAAVSMPGMMDTVLNLGLNDETVKGLAKWSGNEWFAYDAYRRFLQMFGKIVLSIDEKLFSSAWEEIKRKYGAKEDPEVPLEGLKEAVERFKQIILRERGGFPQDPWEQLRLAIKAVFKSWMSPRAIFYRIIEKITPDVADCTAVNVVTMVFGNVGWDSGTGVVFSRDVATGENKLYGEFLPVAQGEDVVAGIRTPMDIEEFRKRFPHLYDELYRGVKLLERVNKDVQDVEFTVEKGVLYFLQARNAKMTALARVKTAVDMAKEGIITREEAILYVKPDHVLQLLYPRIDPKAKAKPVAQGLPASPGAVSGQVVFHPDDAVRWAAEGKRVILARVETKPDDVHGFYAAVGILTSRGGMTSHAAVVARAIGKPAVVGAESVEIHEEEKYLKIGDIVVKEGEWITIDGHTGNVYIGVVPTIEAELIPELEELLSWADQVRRLGVRANADLPDDAAIARKFGAEGIGLLRIERMFRKPERLELLRRIILAESAEERRPYLEKLYKALKEDFKEVFRIMDGLPVIVRLIDPPLHEFLPKPEEVLEQIYQRKMRGEDASELEKLYKRVKALQEANPMLGHRGVRVGVTHPDFYYYLNRAILEAAAELKKAGHNPVVEIMIPQVADAREIVFVKEKSIIPALRDVEKEFGVSLNVKIGTMVETVRAALTIDEIAKHVDFISFGTNDLTQAVFSFSRDDAENKFIPQYLELEILDANPFETLDVKGVGKLVEYAAATAKEVNPSIEVGVCGEHGGDLKSIYFFHKTKVDYVSASPFRVPLARLAAAQAAILQSK
;
A
#
# COMPACT_ATOMS: atom_id res chain seq x y z
N MET A 1 -41.11 11.68 16.39
CA MET A 1 -40.08 11.49 17.44
C MET A 1 -39.17 10.36 16.97
N GLY A 2 -37.87 10.60 16.90
CA GLY A 2 -36.90 9.57 16.52
C GLY A 2 -36.69 8.59 17.67
N LYS A 3 -36.47 7.31 17.34
CA LYS A 3 -36.08 6.26 18.30
C LYS A 3 -34.56 6.18 18.36
N TYR A 4 -33.98 6.28 19.55
CA TYR A 4 -32.53 6.41 19.76
C TYR A 4 -31.89 5.16 20.37
N VAL A 5 -32.68 4.26 20.97
CA VAL A 5 -32.18 3.04 21.60
C VAL A 5 -32.85 1.80 21.01
N TYR A 6 -32.05 0.77 20.77
CA TYR A 6 -32.46 -0.50 20.16
C TYR A 6 -31.82 -1.69 20.88
N SER A 7 -32.59 -2.75 21.09
CA SER A 7 -32.05 -4.06 21.48
C SER A 7 -31.37 -4.74 20.29
N PHE A 8 -30.51 -5.73 20.57
CA PHE A 8 -29.89 -6.54 19.51
C PHE A 8 -30.91 -7.34 18.68
N LYS A 9 -32.08 -7.64 19.24
CA LYS A 9 -33.12 -8.43 18.55
C LYS A 9 -33.87 -7.63 17.48
N GLU A 10 -34.07 -6.33 17.69
CA GLU A 10 -34.90 -5.49 16.81
C GLU A 10 -34.12 -4.59 15.84
N ALA A 11 -32.80 -4.45 16.04
CA ALA A 11 -31.95 -3.62 15.20
C ALA A 11 -31.57 -4.32 13.88
N ASP A 12 -31.28 -3.55 12.82
CA ASP A 12 -30.76 -4.09 11.56
C ASP A 12 -29.23 -3.98 11.52
N TYR A 13 -28.54 -5.11 11.63
CA TYR A 13 -27.07 -5.16 11.63
C TYR A 13 -26.43 -4.58 10.36
N ARG A 14 -27.18 -4.48 9.24
CA ARG A 14 -26.68 -3.91 7.99
C ARG A 14 -26.50 -2.39 8.10
N ASN A 15 -27.20 -1.72 9.02
CA ASN A 15 -27.12 -0.29 9.22
C ASN A 15 -25.94 0.10 10.14
N LYS A 16 -24.71 -0.15 9.67
CA LYS A 16 -23.47 0.20 10.38
C LYS A 16 -23.34 1.71 10.65
N LYS A 17 -23.93 2.56 9.81
CA LYS A 17 -23.93 4.02 10.02
C LYS A 17 -24.73 4.42 11.27
N LEU A 18 -25.82 3.72 11.57
CA LEU A 18 -26.67 3.99 12.73
C LEU A 18 -26.18 3.32 14.01
N PHE A 19 -25.73 2.06 13.92
CA PHE A 19 -25.40 1.23 15.08
C PHE A 19 -23.90 1.12 15.37
N GLY A 20 -23.06 1.65 14.49
CA GLY A 20 -21.62 1.43 14.52
C GLY A 20 -21.21 0.02 14.10
N GLY A 21 -19.92 -0.17 13.78
CA GLY A 21 -19.38 -1.46 13.37
C GLY A 21 -19.45 -2.52 14.48
N LYS A 22 -19.17 -2.14 15.73
CA LYS A 22 -19.28 -3.06 16.89
C LYS A 22 -20.73 -3.42 17.20
N GLY A 23 -21.63 -2.44 17.20
CA GLY A 23 -23.05 -2.67 17.44
C GLY A 23 -23.66 -3.57 16.36
N ALA A 24 -23.36 -3.28 15.09
CA ALA A 24 -23.74 -4.15 13.97
C ALA A 24 -23.28 -5.60 14.16
N SER A 25 -22.04 -5.82 14.61
CA SER A 25 -21.52 -7.15 14.89
C SER A 25 -22.30 -7.87 16.00
N LEU A 26 -22.59 -7.20 17.11
CA LEU A 26 -23.38 -7.75 18.23
C LEU A 26 -24.80 -8.13 17.79
N ILE A 27 -25.46 -7.24 17.03
CA ILE A 27 -26.79 -7.50 16.45
C ILE A 27 -26.74 -8.73 15.55
N GLN A 28 -25.77 -8.79 14.63
CA GLN A 28 -25.64 -9.89 13.68
C GLN A 28 -25.44 -11.22 14.41
N MET A 29 -24.48 -11.30 15.33
CA MET A 29 -24.20 -12.51 16.08
C MET A 29 -25.44 -12.97 16.88
N SER A 30 -26.15 -12.04 17.51
CA SER A 30 -27.38 -12.33 18.26
C SER A 30 -28.49 -12.89 17.34
N GLN A 31 -28.69 -12.28 16.18
CA GLN A 31 -29.70 -12.72 15.19
C GLN A 31 -29.34 -14.04 14.50
N LEU A 32 -28.05 -14.37 14.41
CA LEU A 32 -27.55 -15.68 13.95
C LEU A 32 -27.70 -16.79 15.00
N GLY A 33 -28.19 -16.48 16.20
CA GLY A 33 -28.35 -17.44 17.29
C GLY A 33 -27.07 -17.78 18.03
N LEU A 34 -25.99 -17.00 17.84
CA LEU A 34 -24.79 -17.12 18.66
C LEU A 34 -25.07 -16.57 20.05
N ARG A 35 -24.45 -17.16 21.07
CA ARG A 35 -24.63 -16.72 22.45
C ARG A 35 -23.86 -15.41 22.67
N VAL A 36 -24.55 -14.28 22.47
CA VAL A 36 -24.05 -12.93 22.76
C VAL A 36 -24.61 -12.49 24.11
N PRO A 37 -23.83 -11.86 25.00
CA PRO A 37 -24.39 -11.30 26.23
C PRO A 37 -25.47 -10.26 25.88
N PRO A 38 -26.63 -10.26 26.55
CA PRO A 38 -27.73 -9.38 26.18
C PRO A 38 -27.35 -7.90 26.40
N GLY A 39 -28.00 -7.01 25.67
CA GLY A 39 -27.66 -5.60 25.67
C GLY A 39 -28.47 -4.78 24.67
N PHE A 40 -28.13 -3.50 24.61
CA PHE A 40 -28.77 -2.52 23.73
C PHE A 40 -27.77 -1.50 23.21
N ILE A 41 -28.17 -0.80 22.15
CA ILE A 41 -27.36 0.17 21.42
C ILE A 41 -28.07 1.52 21.45
N ILE A 42 -27.33 2.55 21.83
CA ILE A 42 -27.70 3.95 21.70
C ILE A 42 -27.06 4.44 20.39
N THR A 43 -27.87 4.91 19.44
CA THR A 43 -27.46 5.13 18.05
C THR A 43 -26.50 6.31 17.84
N THR A 44 -25.86 6.36 16.68
CA THR A 44 -25.09 7.54 16.24
C THR A 44 -25.96 8.80 16.13
N GLU A 45 -27.24 8.67 15.77
CA GLU A 45 -28.19 9.77 15.78
C GLU A 45 -28.44 10.34 17.18
N ALA A 46 -28.38 9.51 18.22
CA ALA A 46 -28.43 9.96 19.61
C ALA A 46 -27.20 10.81 19.97
N CYS A 47 -26.03 10.44 19.44
CA CYS A 47 -24.80 11.22 19.59
C CYS A 47 -24.89 12.57 18.85
N LYS A 48 -25.47 12.60 17.64
CA LYS A 48 -25.74 13.87 16.94
C LYS A 48 -26.69 14.76 17.73
N LYS A 49 -27.75 14.18 18.29
CA LYS A 49 -28.71 14.88 19.15
C LYS A 49 -28.05 15.45 20.41
N PHE A 50 -27.07 14.74 20.98
CA PHE A 50 -26.27 15.24 22.10
C PHE A 50 -25.47 16.50 21.73
N TYR A 51 -24.96 16.61 20.49
CA TYR A 51 -24.20 17.77 20.02
C TYR A 51 -25.06 18.90 19.46
N GLU A 52 -26.33 18.65 19.10
CA GLU A 52 -27.24 19.61 18.48
C GLU A 52 -27.29 20.99 19.17
N PRO A 53 -27.35 21.11 20.53
CA PRO A 53 -27.47 22.41 21.19
C PRO A 53 -26.31 23.38 20.94
N ARG A 54 -25.14 22.87 20.53
CA ARG A 54 -23.91 23.65 20.29
C ARG A 54 -23.27 23.30 18.94
N ARG A 55 -24.05 22.77 17.99
CA ARG A 55 -23.50 22.19 16.75
C ARG A 55 -22.78 23.22 15.88
N GLU A 56 -23.30 24.44 15.80
CA GLU A 56 -22.65 25.53 15.04
C GLU A 56 -21.28 25.88 15.62
N GLU A 57 -21.20 26.11 16.93
CA GLU A 57 -19.95 26.41 17.64
C GLU A 57 -18.93 25.27 17.52
N ILE A 58 -19.37 24.02 17.60
CA ILE A 58 -18.52 22.83 17.41
C ILE A 58 -18.00 22.76 15.97
N ALA A 59 -18.86 22.99 14.97
CA ALA A 59 -18.48 22.93 13.56
C ALA A 59 -17.45 24.00 13.19
N GLU A 60 -17.55 25.21 13.76
CA GLU A 60 -16.55 26.27 13.58
C GLU A 60 -15.17 25.86 14.13
N LEU A 61 -15.14 25.26 15.32
CA LEU A 61 -13.91 24.79 15.95
C LEU A 61 -13.30 23.60 15.20
N GLU A 62 -14.11 22.66 14.71
CA GLU A 62 -13.65 21.56 13.85
C GLU A 62 -13.08 22.09 12.53
N ALA A 63 -13.75 23.06 11.89
CA ALA A 63 -13.27 23.68 10.66
C ALA A 63 -11.94 24.42 10.87
N ALA A 64 -11.72 25.01 12.05
CA ALA A 64 -10.44 25.61 12.40
C ALA A 64 -9.32 24.55 12.55
N LEU A 65 -9.62 23.38 13.12
CA LEU A 65 -8.67 22.27 13.23
C LEU A 65 -8.33 21.63 11.87
N LEU A 66 -9.30 21.55 10.97
CA LEU A 66 -9.12 21.03 9.61
C LEU A 66 -8.14 21.87 8.77
N LYS A 67 -7.96 23.15 9.10
CA LYS A 67 -6.96 24.03 8.45
C LYS A 67 -5.52 23.76 8.91
N ASN A 68 -5.30 22.71 9.71
CA ASN A 68 -4.02 22.32 10.29
C ASN A 68 -3.23 23.51 10.88
N PRO A 69 -3.81 24.24 11.85
CA PRO A 69 -3.17 25.43 12.40
C PRO A 69 -1.90 25.06 13.19
N PRO A 70 -0.98 26.01 13.42
CA PRO A 70 0.21 25.80 14.24
C PRO A 70 -0.14 25.18 15.61
N PRO A 71 0.74 24.37 16.21
CA PRO A 71 0.44 23.61 17.44
C PRO A 71 -0.18 24.42 18.57
N GLU A 72 0.31 25.64 18.80
CA GLU A 72 -0.19 26.54 19.86
C GLU A 72 -1.65 26.95 19.64
N VAL A 73 -2.02 27.26 18.39
CA VAL A 73 -3.39 27.61 18.01
C VAL A 73 -4.28 26.38 18.05
N ARG A 74 -3.77 25.24 17.58
CA ARG A 74 -4.47 23.95 17.62
C ARG A 74 -4.85 23.57 19.05
N ASP A 75 -3.92 23.68 20.00
CA ASP A 75 -4.14 23.31 21.39
C ASP A 75 -5.18 24.23 22.06
N GLN A 76 -5.17 25.54 21.74
CA GLN A 76 -6.20 26.48 22.20
C GLN A 76 -7.59 26.16 21.63
N VAL A 77 -7.68 25.78 20.35
CA VAL A 77 -8.94 25.40 19.70
C VAL A 77 -9.48 24.11 20.32
N ILE A 78 -8.60 23.13 20.60
CA ILE A 78 -8.94 21.89 21.31
C ILE A 78 -9.48 22.19 22.71
N GLU A 79 -8.81 23.07 23.47
CA GLU A 79 -9.25 23.41 24.82
C GLU A 79 -10.64 24.07 24.84
N LYS A 80 -10.91 24.97 23.88
CA LYS A 80 -12.24 25.57 23.70
C LYS A 80 -13.28 24.52 23.34
N LEU A 81 -12.96 23.63 22.40
CA LEU A 81 -13.85 22.55 21.97
C LEU A 81 -14.22 21.65 23.16
N HIS A 82 -13.26 21.26 23.98
CA HIS A 82 -13.50 20.47 25.19
C HIS A 82 -14.42 21.20 26.18
N LYS A 83 -14.21 22.50 26.43
CA LYS A 83 -15.09 23.29 27.31
C LYS A 83 -16.55 23.30 26.83
N VAL A 84 -16.77 23.46 25.51
CA VAL A 84 -18.11 23.42 24.91
C VAL A 84 -18.73 22.04 25.10
N ILE A 85 -18.01 20.98 24.76
CA ILE A 85 -18.48 19.60 24.86
C ILE A 85 -18.76 19.19 26.31
N ASP A 86 -17.94 19.66 27.25
CA ASP A 86 -18.11 19.35 28.67
C ASP A 86 -19.38 19.96 29.26
N SER A 87 -19.82 21.09 28.72
CA SER A 87 -21.05 21.78 29.12
C SER A 87 -22.34 21.10 28.62
N LEU A 88 -22.25 20.18 27.66
CA LEU A 88 -23.42 19.48 27.10
C LEU A 88 -24.00 18.48 28.10
N GLU A 89 -25.32 18.39 28.19
CA GLU A 89 -26.03 17.40 28.99
C GLU A 89 -26.69 16.34 28.12
N LEU A 90 -26.87 15.14 28.67
CA LEU A 90 -27.53 14.04 27.97
C LEU A 90 -29.03 14.38 27.76
N PRO A 91 -29.54 14.42 26.52
CA PRO A 91 -30.96 14.70 26.26
C PRO A 91 -31.89 13.74 27.01
N GLN A 92 -32.96 14.30 27.61
CA GLN A 92 -33.86 13.55 28.48
C GLN A 92 -34.59 12.40 27.75
N GLU A 93 -34.88 12.58 26.46
CA GLU A 93 -35.45 11.54 25.60
C GLU A 93 -34.55 10.30 25.45
N ILE A 94 -33.24 10.52 25.22
CA ILE A 94 -32.25 9.44 25.11
C ILE A 94 -32.10 8.73 26.45
N TRP A 95 -32.05 9.50 27.54
CA TRP A 95 -31.94 8.93 28.89
C TRP A 95 -33.17 8.09 29.25
N ARG A 96 -34.39 8.56 28.95
CA ARG A 96 -35.62 7.82 29.20
C ARG A 96 -35.64 6.48 28.47
N GLU A 97 -35.25 6.47 27.19
CA GLU A 97 -35.14 5.22 26.42
C GLU A 97 -34.05 4.31 26.99
N ALA A 98 -32.86 4.83 27.33
CA ALA A 98 -31.79 4.02 27.93
C ALA A 98 -32.23 3.34 29.23
N VAL A 99 -32.98 4.05 30.10
CA VAL A 99 -33.55 3.49 31.32
C VAL A 99 -34.57 2.39 31.03
N GLU A 100 -35.43 2.58 30.03
CA GLU A 100 -36.41 1.57 29.60
C GLU A 100 -35.72 0.27 29.15
N TYR A 101 -34.70 0.37 28.30
CA TYR A 101 -33.96 -0.80 27.83
C TYR A 101 -33.11 -1.43 28.93
N MET A 102 -32.59 -0.65 29.86
CA MET A 102 -31.90 -1.19 31.03
C MET A 102 -32.83 -2.03 31.90
N LYS A 103 -34.09 -1.59 32.12
CA LYS A 103 -35.10 -2.40 32.83
C LYS A 103 -35.46 -3.68 32.10
N ARG A 104 -35.58 -3.64 30.77
CA ARG A 104 -35.76 -4.86 29.96
C ARG A 104 -34.58 -5.81 30.10
N LEU A 105 -33.36 -5.28 30.20
CA LEU A 105 -32.15 -6.07 30.45
C LEU A 105 -32.17 -6.73 31.83
N GLU A 106 -32.71 -6.05 32.85
CA GLU A 106 -32.94 -6.66 34.17
C GLU A 106 -33.90 -7.85 34.10
N GLU A 107 -35.00 -7.70 33.35
CA GLU A 107 -35.99 -8.76 33.12
C GLU A 107 -35.38 -9.96 32.36
N GLU A 108 -34.60 -9.71 31.31
CA GLU A 108 -33.98 -10.76 30.48
C GLU A 108 -32.88 -11.52 31.24
N THR A 109 -32.13 -10.83 32.10
CA THR A 109 -31.02 -11.45 32.85
C THR A 109 -31.44 -12.04 34.19
N GLY A 110 -32.63 -11.67 34.70
CA GLY A 110 -33.08 -12.01 36.05
C GLY A 110 -32.25 -11.36 37.17
N ARG A 111 -31.43 -10.36 36.83
CA ARG A 111 -30.59 -9.60 37.78
C ARG A 111 -31.00 -8.14 37.75
N LYS A 112 -30.79 -7.44 38.87
CA LYS A 112 -31.17 -6.02 38.99
C LYS A 112 -29.94 -5.12 39.03
N PHE A 113 -30.03 -3.99 38.36
CA PHE A 113 -28.98 -2.99 38.27
C PHE A 113 -28.90 -2.22 39.58
N GLY A 114 -27.78 -2.41 40.30
CA GLY A 114 -27.58 -1.88 41.65
C GLY A 114 -28.08 -2.75 42.80
N ASP A 115 -28.52 -3.99 42.53
CA ASP A 115 -28.94 -4.90 43.60
C ASP A 115 -27.73 -5.43 44.40
N PRO A 116 -27.72 -5.30 45.73
CA PRO A 116 -26.60 -5.71 46.57
C PRO A 116 -26.42 -7.23 46.68
N ASN A 117 -27.41 -8.04 46.26
CA ASN A 117 -27.34 -9.51 46.31
C ASN A 117 -27.05 -10.13 44.95
N ALA A 118 -27.72 -9.66 43.90
CA ALA A 118 -27.61 -10.20 42.54
C ALA A 118 -27.39 -9.07 41.53
N PRO A 119 -26.21 -8.40 41.56
CA PRO A 119 -25.96 -7.23 40.74
C PRO A 119 -25.91 -7.60 39.25
N LEU A 120 -26.65 -6.83 38.45
CA LEU A 120 -26.42 -6.72 37.01
C LEU A 120 -25.27 -5.75 36.78
N LEU A 121 -24.22 -6.21 36.10
CA LEU A 121 -23.08 -5.38 35.70
C LEU A 121 -23.06 -5.28 34.18
N VAL A 122 -22.69 -4.11 33.66
CA VAL A 122 -22.63 -3.86 32.21
C VAL A 122 -21.29 -3.28 31.79
N SER A 123 -20.94 -3.48 30.53
CA SER A 123 -19.91 -2.72 29.83
C SER A 123 -20.54 -1.66 28.96
N VAL A 124 -19.89 -0.51 28.87
CA VAL A 124 -20.27 0.60 28.01
C VAL A 124 -19.15 0.79 26.99
N ARG A 125 -19.45 0.50 25.72
CA ARG A 125 -18.45 0.46 24.64
C ARG A 125 -18.85 1.38 23.49
N SER A 126 -17.92 2.21 23.09
CA SER A 126 -18.01 3.03 21.88
C SER A 126 -17.96 2.21 20.59
N GLY A 127 -18.64 2.68 19.54
CA GLY A 127 -18.63 2.05 18.22
C GLY A 127 -19.02 3.01 17.10
N ALA A 128 -18.04 3.51 16.34
CA ALA A 128 -18.28 4.26 15.11
C ALA A 128 -18.58 3.32 13.92
N ALA A 129 -19.07 3.88 12.81
CA ALA A 129 -19.38 3.10 11.59
C ALA A 129 -18.15 2.39 11.00
N VAL A 130 -16.97 3.00 11.18
CA VAL A 130 -15.66 2.46 10.80
C VAL A 130 -14.81 2.15 12.03
N SER A 131 -13.88 1.22 11.89
CA SER A 131 -12.99 0.82 12.97
C SER A 131 -11.98 1.93 13.28
N MET A 132 -11.95 2.41 14.53
CA MET A 132 -10.94 3.35 15.04
C MET A 132 -10.21 2.71 16.25
N PRO A 133 -9.22 1.82 16.02
CA PRO A 133 -8.56 1.06 17.07
C PRO A 133 -7.83 1.95 18.07
N GLY A 134 -8.01 1.72 19.38
CA GLY A 134 -7.35 2.48 20.45
C GLY A 134 -7.82 3.93 20.62
N MET A 135 -8.74 4.41 19.78
CA MET A 135 -9.19 5.81 19.79
C MET A 135 -10.45 6.05 20.64
N MET A 136 -11.18 5.00 20.97
CA MET A 136 -12.43 5.11 21.71
C MET A 136 -12.42 4.20 22.93
N ASP A 137 -12.87 4.73 24.07
CA ASP A 137 -12.74 4.06 25.35
C ASP A 137 -13.86 3.03 25.61
N THR A 138 -13.59 2.12 26.53
CA THR A 138 -14.52 1.09 27.03
C THR A 138 -14.51 1.12 28.54
N VAL A 139 -15.69 1.11 29.16
CA VAL A 139 -15.86 0.98 30.61
C VAL A 139 -16.41 -0.40 30.90
N LEU A 140 -15.70 -1.21 31.68
CA LEU A 140 -16.16 -2.53 32.14
C LEU A 140 -16.69 -2.45 33.57
N ASN A 141 -17.42 -3.48 34.00
CA ASN A 141 -17.90 -3.66 35.39
C ASN A 141 -18.78 -2.51 35.93
N LEU A 142 -19.44 -1.75 35.06
CA LEU A 142 -20.31 -0.65 35.45
C LEU A 142 -21.51 -1.18 36.23
N GLY A 143 -21.79 -0.56 37.38
CA GLY A 143 -22.76 -0.99 38.38
C GLY A 143 -22.13 -1.47 39.69
N LEU A 144 -20.79 -1.57 39.74
CA LEU A 144 -20.08 -1.85 40.99
C LEU A 144 -20.07 -0.63 41.92
N ASN A 145 -20.33 -0.90 43.20
CA ASN A 145 -20.33 0.04 44.30
C ASN A 145 -20.03 -0.73 45.60
N ASP A 146 -20.06 -0.04 46.74
CA ASP A 146 -19.66 -0.62 48.03
C ASP A 146 -20.57 -1.75 48.52
N GLU A 147 -21.81 -1.81 48.02
CA GLU A 147 -22.77 -2.86 48.33
C GLU A 147 -22.81 -3.95 47.25
N THR A 148 -22.81 -3.59 45.97
CA THR A 148 -22.90 -4.54 44.86
C THR A 148 -21.62 -5.37 44.70
N VAL A 149 -20.45 -4.88 45.15
CA VAL A 149 -19.23 -5.70 45.21
C VAL A 149 -19.38 -6.90 46.14
N LYS A 150 -20.14 -6.76 47.25
CA LYS A 150 -20.43 -7.86 48.19
C LYS A 150 -21.35 -8.90 47.53
N GLY A 151 -22.34 -8.44 46.76
CA GLY A 151 -23.19 -9.30 45.93
C GLY A 151 -22.39 -10.07 44.88
N LEU A 152 -21.46 -9.40 44.20
CA LEU A 152 -20.57 -10.04 43.23
C LEU A 152 -19.66 -11.09 43.90
N ALA A 153 -19.12 -10.80 45.08
CA ALA A 153 -18.32 -11.75 45.86
C ALA A 153 -19.13 -12.99 46.24
N LYS A 154 -20.38 -12.81 46.68
CA LYS A 154 -21.28 -13.91 47.03
C LYS A 154 -21.66 -14.77 45.82
N TRP A 155 -21.97 -14.14 44.67
CA TRP A 155 -22.33 -14.86 43.44
C TRP A 155 -21.15 -15.62 42.82
N SER A 156 -19.96 -15.02 42.83
CA SER A 156 -18.75 -15.64 42.31
C SER A 156 -18.20 -16.72 43.24
N GLY A 157 -18.47 -16.63 44.55
CA GLY A 157 -17.80 -17.43 45.57
C GLY A 157 -16.32 -17.04 45.73
N ASN A 158 -15.92 -15.89 45.19
CA ASN A 158 -14.55 -15.44 45.08
C ASN A 158 -14.46 -13.94 45.40
N GLU A 159 -14.20 -13.65 46.68
CA GLU A 159 -14.10 -12.26 47.16
C GLU A 159 -12.93 -11.51 46.53
N TRP A 160 -11.80 -12.20 46.29
CA TRP A 160 -10.65 -11.63 45.60
C TRP A 160 -11.03 -11.09 44.22
N PHE A 161 -11.73 -11.90 43.42
CA PHE A 161 -12.20 -11.50 42.09
C PHE A 161 -13.12 -10.27 42.14
N ALA A 162 -14.05 -10.21 43.10
CA ALA A 162 -14.99 -9.10 43.20
C ALA A 162 -14.27 -7.77 43.48
N TYR A 163 -13.29 -7.77 44.40
CA TYR A 163 -12.50 -6.58 44.69
C TYR A 163 -11.49 -6.23 43.59
N ASP A 164 -10.98 -7.22 42.85
CA ASP A 164 -10.18 -6.99 41.65
C ASP A 164 -11.02 -6.28 40.57
N ALA A 165 -12.22 -6.77 40.29
CA ALA A 165 -13.16 -6.15 39.38
C ALA A 165 -13.52 -4.72 39.81
N TYR A 166 -13.66 -4.47 41.12
CA TYR A 166 -14.00 -3.14 41.65
C TYR A 166 -12.83 -2.15 41.56
N ARG A 167 -11.59 -2.54 41.90
CA ARG A 167 -10.43 -1.64 41.71
C ARG A 167 -10.25 -1.26 40.23
N ARG A 168 -10.42 -2.22 39.32
CA ARG A 168 -10.30 -2.00 37.87
C ARG A 168 -11.39 -1.05 37.40
N PHE A 169 -12.63 -1.25 37.87
CA PHE A 169 -13.71 -0.33 37.57
C PHE A 169 -13.42 1.09 38.05
N LEU A 170 -12.96 1.28 39.28
CA LEU A 170 -12.61 2.61 39.81
C LEU A 170 -11.54 3.30 38.98
N GLN A 171 -10.49 2.56 38.60
CA GLN A 171 -9.41 3.08 37.76
C GLN A 171 -9.92 3.47 36.36
N MET A 172 -10.66 2.57 35.69
CA MET A 172 -11.20 2.81 34.35
C MET A 172 -12.21 3.95 34.34
N PHE A 173 -13.16 3.96 35.28
CA PHE A 173 -14.16 5.00 35.41
C PHE A 173 -13.52 6.34 35.75
N GLY A 174 -12.55 6.36 36.67
CA GLY A 174 -11.76 7.54 37.00
C GLY A 174 -11.04 8.12 35.79
N LYS A 175 -10.33 7.27 35.03
CA LYS A 175 -9.60 7.67 33.83
C LYS A 175 -10.53 8.15 32.71
N ILE A 176 -11.49 7.33 32.33
CA ILE A 176 -12.27 7.51 31.10
C ILE A 176 -13.44 8.47 31.32
N VAL A 177 -14.22 8.26 32.37
CA VAL A 177 -15.47 8.99 32.59
C VAL A 177 -15.21 10.29 33.34
N LEU A 178 -14.33 10.25 34.34
CA LEU A 178 -13.98 11.41 35.17
C LEU A 178 -12.73 12.15 34.70
N SER A 179 -12.06 11.69 33.64
CA SER A 179 -10.86 12.34 33.08
C SER A 179 -9.79 12.63 34.13
N ILE A 180 -9.48 11.64 34.98
CA ILE A 180 -8.40 11.67 35.98
C ILE A 180 -7.14 11.04 35.37
N ASP A 181 -5.96 11.59 35.68
CA ASP A 181 -4.69 11.04 35.21
C ASP A 181 -4.47 9.60 35.72
N GLU A 182 -4.30 8.65 34.78
CA GLU A 182 -4.05 7.23 35.04
C GLU A 182 -2.80 6.99 35.88
N LYS A 183 -1.81 7.89 35.83
CA LYS A 183 -0.59 7.78 36.63
C LYS A 183 -0.87 7.78 38.12
N LEU A 184 -1.92 8.45 38.58
CA LEU A 184 -2.30 8.46 40.00
C LEU A 184 -2.72 7.07 40.48
N PHE A 185 -3.56 6.39 39.69
CA PHE A 185 -4.00 5.02 39.98
C PHE A 185 -2.85 4.02 39.84
N SER A 186 -2.07 4.13 38.76
CA SER A 186 -0.95 3.22 38.49
C SER A 186 0.13 3.30 39.57
N SER A 187 0.48 4.52 40.00
CA SER A 187 1.47 4.72 41.08
C SER A 187 0.98 4.15 42.41
N ALA A 188 -0.30 4.38 42.74
CA ALA A 188 -0.92 3.81 43.94
C ALA A 188 -0.96 2.27 43.90
N TRP A 189 -1.21 1.69 42.72
CA TRP A 189 -1.20 0.23 42.54
C TRP A 189 0.20 -0.37 42.69
N GLU A 190 1.23 0.24 42.09
CA GLU A 190 2.63 -0.22 42.22
C GLU A 190 3.15 -0.13 43.65
N GLU A 191 2.73 0.88 44.41
CA GLU A 191 3.03 0.95 45.85
C GLU A 191 2.39 -0.19 46.64
N ILE A 192 1.14 -0.54 46.34
CA ILE A 192 0.45 -1.66 46.98
C ILE A 192 1.13 -2.98 46.61
N LYS A 193 1.45 -3.21 45.33
CA LYS A 193 2.19 -4.41 44.90
C LYS A 193 3.52 -4.56 45.64
N ARG A 194 4.31 -3.48 45.73
CA ARG A 194 5.57 -3.48 46.50
C ARG A 194 5.37 -3.75 47.97
N LYS A 195 4.33 -3.18 48.59
CA LYS A 195 4.00 -3.39 50.00
C LYS A 195 3.69 -4.86 50.31
N TYR A 196 2.99 -5.56 49.42
CA TYR A 196 2.63 -6.97 49.58
C TYR A 196 3.62 -7.95 48.93
N GLY A 197 4.73 -7.47 48.36
CA GLY A 197 5.75 -8.33 47.72
C GLY A 197 5.28 -9.04 46.44
N ALA A 198 4.20 -8.57 45.82
CA ALA A 198 3.64 -9.10 44.59
C ALA A 198 4.41 -8.59 43.37
N LYS A 199 4.84 -9.50 42.49
CA LYS A 199 5.46 -9.18 41.20
C LYS A 199 4.41 -9.04 40.11
N GLU A 200 3.35 -9.86 40.17
CA GLU A 200 2.23 -9.83 39.23
C GLU A 200 0.93 -9.45 39.94
N ASP A 201 -0.02 -8.86 39.19
CA ASP A 201 -1.33 -8.44 39.70
C ASP A 201 -2.10 -9.55 40.44
N PRO A 202 -2.13 -10.82 39.97
CA PRO A 202 -2.82 -11.91 40.66
C PRO A 202 -2.22 -12.30 42.01
N GLU A 203 -0.97 -11.91 42.30
CA GLU A 203 -0.27 -12.25 43.55
C GLU A 203 -0.64 -11.30 44.71
N VAL A 204 -1.32 -10.18 44.42
CA VAL A 204 -1.76 -9.24 45.45
C VAL A 204 -2.87 -9.90 46.29
N PRO A 205 -2.73 -10.00 47.62
CA PRO A 205 -3.74 -10.62 48.47
C PRO A 205 -5.02 -9.77 48.56
N LEU A 206 -6.11 -10.36 49.05
CA LEU A 206 -7.42 -9.70 49.18
C LEU A 206 -7.34 -8.39 49.97
N GLU A 207 -6.53 -8.34 51.02
CA GLU A 207 -6.29 -7.15 51.83
C GLU A 207 -5.69 -6.02 51.01
N GLY A 208 -4.77 -6.34 50.09
CA GLY A 208 -4.19 -5.39 49.15
C GLY A 208 -5.18 -4.86 48.13
N LEU A 209 -6.11 -5.70 47.66
CA LEU A 209 -7.19 -5.26 46.77
C LEU A 209 -8.19 -4.33 47.48
N LYS A 210 -8.56 -4.64 48.72
CA LYS A 210 -9.42 -3.76 49.55
C LYS A 210 -8.74 -2.42 49.80
N GLU A 211 -7.44 -2.42 50.09
CA GLU A 211 -6.64 -1.20 50.22
C GLU A 211 -6.58 -0.40 48.92
N ALA A 212 -6.45 -1.07 47.76
CA ALA A 212 -6.45 -0.42 46.46
C ALA A 212 -7.80 0.27 46.15
N VAL A 213 -8.91 -0.41 46.43
CA VAL A 213 -10.26 0.16 46.27
C VAL A 213 -10.40 1.46 47.06
N GLU A 214 -10.02 1.46 48.34
CA GLU A 214 -10.12 2.70 49.14
C GLU A 214 -9.16 3.79 48.68
N ARG A 215 -7.93 3.43 48.34
CA ARG A 215 -6.96 4.40 47.83
C ARG A 215 -7.42 5.04 46.52
N PHE A 216 -8.05 4.26 45.64
CA PHE A 216 -8.58 4.74 44.36
C PHE A 216 -9.79 5.65 44.57
N LYS A 217 -10.68 5.33 45.52
CA LYS A 217 -11.76 6.25 45.89
C LYS A 217 -11.24 7.57 46.46
N GLN A 218 -10.18 7.54 47.26
CA GLN A 218 -9.55 8.76 47.79
C GLN A 218 -8.94 9.63 46.69
N ILE A 219 -8.32 9.01 45.68
CA ILE A 219 -7.85 9.72 44.47
C ILE A 219 -9.04 10.40 43.79
N ILE A 220 -10.13 9.67 43.55
CA ILE A 220 -11.33 10.20 42.89
C ILE A 220 -11.97 11.32 43.74
N LEU A 221 -11.98 11.18 45.07
CA LEU A 221 -12.49 12.19 45.99
C LEU A 221 -11.70 13.50 45.88
N ARG A 222 -10.37 13.41 45.87
CA ARG A 222 -9.47 14.56 45.74
C ARG A 222 -9.63 15.28 44.41
N GLU A 223 -9.71 14.54 43.30
CA GLU A 223 -9.68 15.10 41.95
C GLU A 223 -11.05 15.58 41.47
N ARG A 224 -12.13 14.88 41.86
CA ARG A 224 -13.47 15.03 41.24
C ARG A 224 -14.64 14.98 42.22
N GLY A 225 -14.39 15.02 43.53
CA GLY A 225 -15.45 15.14 44.55
C GLY A 225 -16.12 13.83 44.96
N GLY A 226 -15.61 12.68 44.50
CA GLY A 226 -16.01 11.35 44.99
C GLY A 226 -16.47 10.41 43.89
N PHE A 227 -16.47 9.11 44.18
CA PHE A 227 -16.94 8.09 43.26
C PHE A 227 -18.47 7.95 43.35
N PRO A 228 -19.22 8.00 42.23
CA PRO A 228 -20.68 7.86 42.23
C PRO A 228 -21.08 6.43 42.65
N GLN A 229 -21.74 6.32 43.80
CA GLN A 229 -22.23 5.03 44.31
C GLN A 229 -23.52 4.56 43.65
N ASP A 230 -24.30 5.48 43.05
CA ASP A 230 -25.52 5.16 42.30
C ASP A 230 -25.17 4.64 40.89
N PRO A 231 -25.49 3.37 40.56
CA PRO A 231 -25.27 2.79 39.24
C PRO A 231 -25.94 3.54 38.09
N TRP A 232 -27.10 4.18 38.33
CA TRP A 232 -27.79 4.95 37.29
C TRP A 232 -27.00 6.20 36.92
N GLU A 233 -26.41 6.88 37.89
CA GLU A 233 -25.52 8.00 37.63
C GLU A 233 -24.22 7.54 36.95
N GLN A 234 -23.66 6.39 37.35
CA GLN A 234 -22.52 5.79 36.64
C GLN A 234 -22.83 5.57 35.15
N LEU A 235 -24.00 5.00 34.83
CA LEU A 235 -24.41 4.74 33.46
C LEU A 235 -24.60 6.04 32.66
N ARG A 236 -25.28 7.03 33.25
CA ARG A 236 -25.51 8.35 32.63
C ARG A 236 -24.18 9.02 32.27
N LEU A 237 -23.23 9.04 33.20
CA LEU A 237 -21.91 9.62 33.00
C LEU A 237 -21.09 8.84 31.95
N ALA A 238 -21.16 7.51 31.95
CA ALA A 238 -20.47 6.68 30.96
C ALA A 238 -20.99 6.90 29.53
N ILE A 239 -22.32 6.99 29.33
CA ILE A 239 -22.91 7.31 28.02
C ILE A 239 -22.43 8.68 27.54
N LYS A 240 -22.46 9.69 28.44
CA LYS A 240 -21.96 11.03 28.16
C LYS A 240 -20.48 11.00 27.76
N ALA A 241 -19.64 10.28 28.51
CA ALA A 241 -18.21 10.16 28.22
C ALA A 241 -17.94 9.52 26.85
N VAL A 242 -18.70 8.47 26.45
CA VAL A 242 -18.56 7.88 25.12
C VAL A 242 -18.89 8.88 24.03
N PHE A 243 -19.99 9.64 24.15
CA PHE A 243 -20.28 10.69 23.17
C PHE A 243 -19.15 11.70 23.11
N LYS A 244 -18.71 12.25 24.25
CA LYS A 244 -17.57 13.18 24.32
C LYS A 244 -16.31 12.65 23.63
N SER A 245 -16.02 11.35 23.75
CA SER A 245 -14.81 10.72 23.19
C SER A 245 -14.71 10.86 21.67
N TRP A 246 -15.82 11.02 20.96
CA TRP A 246 -15.85 11.27 19.51
C TRP A 246 -15.08 12.54 19.13
N MET A 247 -15.08 13.54 20.00
CA MET A 247 -14.38 14.81 19.79
C MET A 247 -13.08 14.92 20.58
N SER A 248 -12.52 13.79 21.03
CA SER A 248 -11.20 13.78 21.65
C SER A 248 -10.11 14.16 20.63
N PRO A 249 -8.98 14.75 21.06
CA PRO A 249 -7.93 15.21 20.14
C PRO A 249 -7.37 14.07 19.29
N ARG A 250 -7.18 12.90 19.92
CA ARG A 250 -6.75 11.66 19.24
C ARG A 250 -7.75 11.22 18.17
N ALA A 251 -9.06 11.31 18.43
CA ALA A 251 -10.09 10.88 17.51
C ALA A 251 -10.22 11.84 16.31
N ILE A 252 -10.16 13.16 16.56
CA ILE A 252 -10.14 14.19 15.51
C ILE A 252 -8.91 13.98 14.61
N PHE A 253 -7.73 13.88 15.20
CA PHE A 253 -6.49 13.68 14.45
C PHE A 253 -6.51 12.38 13.63
N TYR A 254 -7.01 11.29 14.20
CA TYR A 254 -7.18 10.04 13.47
C TYR A 254 -8.12 10.18 12.28
N ARG A 255 -9.27 10.86 12.43
CA ARG A 255 -10.19 11.12 11.31
C ARG A 255 -9.56 11.96 10.21
N ILE A 256 -8.71 12.94 10.57
CA ILE A 256 -7.99 13.77 9.59
C ILE A 256 -6.99 12.94 8.80
N ILE A 257 -6.14 12.16 9.47
CA ILE A 257 -5.12 11.31 8.83
C ILE A 257 -5.77 10.26 7.92
N GLU A 258 -6.80 9.58 8.44
CA GLU A 258 -7.48 8.50 7.73
C GLU A 258 -8.54 9.01 6.74
N LYS A 259 -8.68 10.34 6.59
CA LYS A 259 -9.66 11.00 5.72
C LYS A 259 -11.10 10.51 5.95
N ILE A 260 -11.47 10.29 7.21
CA ILE A 260 -12.82 9.85 7.61
C ILE A 260 -13.74 11.08 7.61
N THR A 261 -14.52 11.20 6.54
CA THR A 261 -15.50 12.26 6.35
C THR A 261 -16.85 11.94 7.02
N PRO A 262 -17.73 12.94 7.25
CA PRO A 262 -19.04 12.72 7.85
C PRO A 262 -19.94 11.74 7.06
N ASP A 263 -19.78 11.62 5.75
CA ASP A 263 -20.51 10.61 4.97
C ASP A 263 -20.07 9.17 5.27
N VAL A 264 -18.82 8.98 5.73
CA VAL A 264 -18.27 7.70 6.16
C VAL A 264 -18.68 7.39 7.61
N ALA A 265 -18.42 8.32 8.53
CA ALA A 265 -18.82 8.21 9.93
C ALA A 265 -19.06 9.60 10.55
N ASP A 266 -20.28 9.84 11.00
CA ASP A 266 -20.71 11.08 11.64
C ASP A 266 -21.29 10.74 13.03
N CYS A 267 -20.39 10.72 14.02
CA CYS A 267 -20.59 10.30 15.41
C CYS A 267 -20.40 8.80 15.73
N THR A 268 -20.49 8.47 17.03
CA THR A 268 -20.28 7.12 17.59
C THR A 268 -21.54 6.60 18.28
N ALA A 269 -21.79 5.29 18.19
CA ALA A 269 -22.82 4.61 18.94
C ALA A 269 -22.29 4.15 20.32
N VAL A 270 -23.21 3.93 21.27
CA VAL A 270 -22.89 3.38 22.59
C VAL A 270 -23.52 1.99 22.73
N ASN A 271 -22.70 0.98 22.97
CA ASN A 271 -23.13 -0.39 23.20
C ASN A 271 -23.12 -0.64 24.71
N VAL A 272 -24.29 -0.88 25.29
CA VAL A 272 -24.45 -1.27 26.69
C VAL A 272 -24.72 -2.78 26.72
N VAL A 273 -23.76 -3.53 27.24
CA VAL A 273 -23.74 -5.00 27.13
C VAL A 273 -23.53 -5.62 28.50
N THR A 274 -24.32 -6.62 28.88
CA THR A 274 -24.12 -7.36 30.14
C THR A 274 -22.70 -7.90 30.25
N MET A 275 -22.09 -7.75 31.43
CA MET A 275 -20.77 -8.29 31.72
C MET A 275 -20.79 -9.81 31.76
N VAL A 276 -19.75 -10.39 31.19
CA VAL A 276 -19.41 -11.81 31.29
C VAL A 276 -17.96 -11.90 31.75
N PHE A 277 -17.67 -12.80 32.69
CA PHE A 277 -16.41 -12.84 33.42
C PHE A 277 -15.59 -14.08 33.10
N GLY A 278 -14.45 -13.87 32.43
CA GLY A 278 -13.46 -14.91 32.15
C GLY A 278 -12.55 -15.27 33.34
N ASN A 279 -12.65 -14.54 34.45
CA ASN A 279 -11.77 -14.64 35.63
C ASN A 279 -12.45 -15.14 36.91
N VAL A 280 -13.64 -15.73 36.82
CA VAL A 280 -14.38 -16.21 38.01
C VAL A 280 -13.76 -17.49 38.61
N GLY A 281 -13.32 -18.41 37.76
CA GLY A 281 -12.82 -19.73 38.17
C GLY A 281 -12.08 -20.45 37.04
N TRP A 282 -11.60 -21.66 37.34
CA TRP A 282 -10.78 -22.47 36.43
C TRP A 282 -11.52 -22.98 35.17
N ASP A 283 -12.84 -22.91 35.18
CA ASP A 283 -13.75 -23.18 34.07
C ASP A 283 -14.16 -21.91 33.30
N SER A 284 -13.47 -20.79 33.55
CA SER A 284 -13.61 -19.53 32.84
C SER A 284 -12.31 -19.13 32.13
N GLY A 285 -12.46 -18.30 31.09
CA GLY A 285 -11.34 -17.67 30.39
C GLY A 285 -11.81 -16.75 29.27
N THR A 286 -10.88 -16.13 28.58
CA THR A 286 -11.17 -15.26 27.43
C THR A 286 -10.14 -15.49 26.34
N GLY A 287 -10.48 -15.17 25.10
CA GLY A 287 -9.56 -15.32 23.99
C GLY A 287 -9.99 -14.56 22.74
N VAL A 288 -9.09 -14.58 21.77
CA VAL A 288 -9.28 -14.00 20.44
C VAL A 288 -8.93 -15.08 19.43
N VAL A 289 -9.84 -15.34 18.49
CA VAL A 289 -9.62 -16.32 17.43
C VAL A 289 -9.92 -15.75 16.07
N PHE A 290 -9.16 -16.22 15.10
CA PHE A 290 -9.34 -15.97 13.69
C PHE A 290 -9.90 -17.23 13.04
N SER A 291 -10.85 -17.06 12.13
CA SER A 291 -11.47 -18.19 11.40
C SER A 291 -10.49 -18.98 10.51
N ARG A 292 -9.38 -18.35 10.12
CA ARG A 292 -8.24 -18.92 9.37
C ARG A 292 -6.95 -18.33 9.93
N ASP A 293 -5.82 -18.97 9.64
CA ASP A 293 -4.50 -18.43 9.96
C ASP A 293 -4.24 -17.14 9.17
N VAL A 294 -4.04 -16.03 9.88
CA VAL A 294 -3.88 -14.70 9.27
C VAL A 294 -2.51 -14.45 8.66
N ALA A 295 -1.54 -15.33 8.94
CA ALA A 295 -0.18 -15.27 8.40
C ALA A 295 0.00 -16.18 7.18
N THR A 296 -0.55 -17.40 7.22
CA THR A 296 -0.39 -18.41 6.17
C THR A 296 -1.61 -18.56 5.26
N GLY A 297 -2.81 -18.25 5.76
CA GLY A 297 -4.08 -18.48 5.07
C GLY A 297 -4.67 -19.89 5.27
N GLU A 298 -4.03 -20.75 6.08
CA GLU A 298 -4.53 -22.09 6.37
C GLU A 298 -5.93 -22.07 6.98
N ASN A 299 -6.79 -22.98 6.52
CA ASN A 299 -8.17 -23.12 6.99
C ASN A 299 -8.25 -23.85 8.34
N LYS A 300 -7.69 -23.25 9.38
CA LYS A 300 -7.74 -23.68 10.79
C LYS A 300 -8.00 -22.48 11.69
N LEU A 301 -8.61 -22.70 12.86
CA LEU A 301 -8.66 -21.61 13.85
C LEU A 301 -7.25 -21.27 14.28
N TYR A 302 -6.94 -19.97 14.28
CA TYR A 302 -5.67 -19.43 14.75
C TYR A 302 -5.98 -18.41 15.84
N GLY A 303 -5.27 -18.41 16.95
CA GLY A 303 -5.54 -17.45 18.01
C GLY A 303 -5.07 -17.91 19.37
N GLU A 304 -5.49 -17.15 20.38
CA GLU A 304 -4.96 -17.26 21.72
C GLU A 304 -6.08 -17.25 22.77
N PHE A 305 -5.79 -17.88 23.90
CA PHE A 305 -6.70 -18.03 25.03
C PHE A 305 -5.95 -17.85 26.36
N LEU A 306 -6.60 -17.19 27.32
CA LEU A 306 -6.12 -17.06 28.69
C LEU A 306 -7.17 -17.59 29.67
N PRO A 307 -6.84 -18.63 30.49
CA PRO A 307 -7.70 -19.07 31.58
C PRO A 307 -7.64 -18.10 32.76
N VAL A 308 -8.77 -17.95 33.45
CA VAL A 308 -8.91 -17.10 34.63
C VAL A 308 -8.42 -15.66 34.36
N ALA A 309 -8.97 -15.02 33.33
CA ALA A 309 -8.53 -13.70 32.84
C ALA A 309 -9.69 -12.88 32.25
N GLN A 310 -9.52 -11.56 32.14
CA GLN A 310 -10.40 -10.69 31.35
C GLN A 310 -9.74 -10.28 30.03
N GLY A 311 -10.53 -9.77 29.08
CA GLY A 311 -10.03 -9.40 27.74
C GLY A 311 -8.88 -8.40 27.78
N GLU A 312 -8.86 -7.52 28.79
CA GLU A 312 -7.75 -6.58 29.02
C GLU A 312 -6.41 -7.28 29.26
N ASP A 313 -6.40 -8.41 29.95
CA ASP A 313 -5.16 -9.14 30.26
C ASP A 313 -4.57 -9.78 29.00
N VAL A 314 -5.41 -10.12 28.01
CA VAL A 314 -4.98 -10.59 26.67
C VAL A 314 -4.32 -9.44 25.90
N VAL A 315 -4.92 -8.25 25.92
CA VAL A 315 -4.44 -7.08 25.18
C VAL A 315 -3.18 -6.47 25.82
N ALA A 316 -3.11 -6.45 27.15
CA ALA A 316 -1.99 -5.84 27.88
C ALA A 316 -0.70 -6.69 27.81
N GLY A 317 -0.78 -7.96 27.42
CA GLY A 317 0.37 -8.85 27.28
C GLY A 317 1.13 -9.13 28.59
N ILE A 318 0.49 -8.88 29.74
CA ILE A 318 1.08 -9.07 31.08
C ILE A 318 1.30 -10.57 31.36
N ARG A 319 0.38 -11.41 30.86
CA ARG A 319 0.46 -12.87 30.94
C ARG A 319 0.64 -13.44 29.54
N THR A 320 1.52 -14.43 29.40
CA THR A 320 1.71 -15.13 28.12
C THR A 320 0.44 -15.90 27.74
N PRO A 321 -0.22 -15.56 26.63
CA PRO A 321 -1.40 -16.27 26.16
C PRO A 321 -1.08 -17.72 25.75
N MET A 322 -2.06 -18.61 25.88
CA MET A 322 -1.95 -19.99 25.41
C MET A 322 -2.50 -20.10 23.99
N ASP A 323 -1.95 -21.02 23.19
CA ASP A 323 -2.47 -21.33 21.86
C ASP A 323 -3.91 -21.88 21.95
N ILE A 324 -4.74 -21.59 20.94
CA ILE A 324 -6.11 -22.08 20.87
C ILE A 324 -6.24 -23.62 20.89
N GLU A 325 -5.20 -24.37 20.51
CA GLU A 325 -5.17 -25.83 20.67
C GLU A 325 -5.15 -26.27 22.14
N GLU A 326 -4.62 -25.46 23.07
CA GLU A 326 -4.75 -25.74 24.50
C GLU A 326 -6.20 -25.54 24.97
N PHE A 327 -6.92 -24.56 24.41
CA PHE A 327 -8.36 -24.41 24.66
C PHE A 327 -9.14 -25.64 24.18
N ARG A 328 -8.77 -26.20 23.02
CA ARG A 328 -9.36 -27.45 22.50
C ARG A 328 -9.15 -28.63 23.43
N LYS A 329 -7.95 -28.80 23.99
CA LYS A 329 -7.63 -29.88 24.93
C LYS A 329 -8.41 -29.74 26.24
N ARG A 330 -8.54 -28.50 26.74
CA ARG A 330 -9.17 -28.22 28.04
C ARG A 330 -10.69 -28.21 27.99
N PHE A 331 -11.27 -27.67 26.92
CA PHE A 331 -12.72 -27.50 26.75
C PHE A 331 -13.18 -27.95 25.35
N PRO A 332 -13.09 -29.26 25.03
CA PRO A 332 -13.37 -29.75 23.67
C PRO A 332 -14.77 -29.40 23.17
N HIS A 333 -15.79 -29.51 24.02
CA HIS A 333 -17.16 -29.16 23.67
C HIS A 333 -17.34 -27.66 23.38
N LEU A 334 -16.65 -26.79 24.11
CA LEU A 334 -16.71 -25.33 23.87
C LEU A 334 -15.90 -24.93 22.64
N TYR A 335 -14.80 -25.63 22.36
CA TYR A 335 -14.06 -25.45 21.11
C TYR A 335 -14.94 -25.79 19.90
N ASP A 336 -15.71 -26.88 19.94
CA ASP A 336 -16.63 -27.22 18.85
C ASP A 336 -17.73 -26.16 18.65
N GLU A 337 -18.27 -25.62 19.75
CA GLU A 337 -19.24 -24.51 19.71
C GLU A 337 -18.62 -23.24 19.11
N LEU A 338 -17.41 -22.89 19.55
CA LEU A 338 -16.63 -21.76 19.03
C LEU A 338 -16.35 -21.92 17.54
N TYR A 339 -15.85 -23.09 17.13
CA TYR A 339 -15.55 -23.40 15.74
C TYR A 339 -16.77 -23.23 14.83
N ARG A 340 -17.92 -23.80 15.20
CA ARG A 340 -19.15 -23.65 14.42
C ARG A 340 -19.60 -22.19 14.33
N GLY A 341 -19.54 -21.44 15.42
CA GLY A 341 -19.92 -20.03 15.44
C GLY A 341 -19.01 -19.16 14.58
N VAL A 342 -17.69 -19.34 14.70
CA VAL A 342 -16.69 -18.62 13.90
C VAL A 342 -16.83 -18.95 12.40
N LYS A 343 -17.07 -20.22 12.05
CA LYS A 343 -17.29 -20.64 10.65
C LYS A 343 -18.62 -20.19 10.09
N LEU A 344 -19.66 -20.07 10.90
CA LEU A 344 -20.91 -19.45 10.49
C LEU A 344 -20.69 -17.98 10.14
N LEU A 345 -19.96 -17.23 10.98
CA LEU A 345 -19.64 -15.82 10.73
C LEU A 345 -18.80 -15.65 9.47
N GLU A 346 -17.80 -16.51 9.23
CA GLU A 346 -17.00 -16.51 8.00
C GLU A 346 -17.87 -16.67 6.74
N ARG A 347 -18.83 -17.60 6.76
CA ARG A 347 -19.73 -17.84 5.62
C ARG A 347 -20.71 -16.69 5.39
N VAL A 348 -21.28 -16.15 6.46
CA VAL A 348 -22.27 -15.06 6.37
C VAL A 348 -21.60 -13.75 5.96
N ASN A 349 -20.43 -13.44 6.51
CA ASN A 349 -19.69 -12.22 6.20
C ASN A 349 -18.82 -12.34 4.95
N LYS A 350 -18.70 -13.54 4.37
CA LYS A 350 -17.88 -13.83 3.19
C LYS A 350 -16.42 -13.38 3.33
N ASP A 351 -15.89 -13.33 4.55
CA ASP A 351 -14.52 -12.92 4.82
C ASP A 351 -14.00 -13.59 6.10
N VAL A 352 -12.69 -13.69 6.24
CA VAL A 352 -12.03 -14.22 7.43
C VAL A 352 -12.37 -13.32 8.62
N GLN A 353 -12.89 -13.92 9.69
CA GLN A 353 -13.34 -13.22 10.88
C GLN A 353 -12.30 -13.27 12.00
N ASP A 354 -12.13 -12.15 12.69
CA ASP A 354 -11.48 -11.95 13.98
C ASP A 354 -12.59 -11.85 15.05
N VAL A 355 -12.59 -12.80 16.00
CA VAL A 355 -13.66 -13.03 16.97
C VAL A 355 -13.11 -13.01 18.39
N GLU A 356 -13.67 -12.13 19.22
CA GLU A 356 -13.42 -12.09 20.66
C GLU A 356 -14.47 -12.92 21.40
N PHE A 357 -14.04 -13.77 22.34
CA PHE A 357 -14.93 -14.63 23.11
C PHE A 357 -14.54 -14.71 24.59
N THR A 358 -15.53 -15.06 25.43
CA THR A 358 -15.32 -15.34 26.85
C THR A 358 -16.10 -16.58 27.24
N VAL A 359 -15.48 -17.43 28.06
CA VAL A 359 -16.13 -18.53 28.76
C VAL A 359 -16.35 -18.10 30.21
N GLU A 360 -17.60 -18.12 30.66
CA GLU A 360 -17.97 -17.91 32.07
C GLU A 360 -18.60 -19.19 32.62
N LYS A 361 -17.96 -19.81 33.62
CA LYS A 361 -18.45 -21.02 34.29
C LYS A 361 -18.89 -22.11 33.30
N GLY A 362 -18.04 -22.40 32.32
CA GLY A 362 -18.32 -23.40 31.28
C GLY A 362 -19.30 -22.98 30.18
N VAL A 363 -19.72 -21.72 30.10
CA VAL A 363 -20.61 -21.20 29.05
C VAL A 363 -19.86 -20.25 28.13
N LEU A 364 -19.86 -20.56 26.82
CA LEU A 364 -19.22 -19.73 25.79
C LEU A 364 -20.10 -18.53 25.39
N TYR A 365 -19.51 -17.34 25.32
CA TYR A 365 -20.10 -16.11 24.82
C TYR A 365 -19.24 -15.46 23.74
N PHE A 366 -19.88 -15.00 22.68
CA PHE A 366 -19.27 -14.20 21.61
C PHE A 366 -19.42 -12.71 21.94
N LEU A 367 -18.31 -11.98 21.93
CA LEU A 367 -18.26 -10.58 22.36
C LEU A 367 -18.11 -9.60 21.20
N GLN A 368 -17.40 -9.99 20.15
CA GLN A 368 -17.19 -9.16 18.97
C GLN A 368 -16.77 -10.03 17.79
N ALA A 369 -17.17 -9.64 16.58
CA ALA A 369 -16.66 -10.19 15.33
C ALA A 369 -16.40 -9.08 14.31
N ARG A 370 -15.27 -9.12 13.61
CA ARG A 370 -14.93 -8.20 12.52
C ARG A 370 -14.09 -8.89 11.46
N ASN A 371 -13.94 -8.27 10.29
CA ASN A 371 -13.05 -8.81 9.26
C ASN A 371 -11.60 -8.73 9.74
N ALA A 372 -10.87 -9.83 9.61
CA ALA A 372 -9.49 -9.97 10.03
C ALA A 372 -8.55 -9.22 9.07
N LYS A 373 -7.52 -8.57 9.64
CA LYS A 373 -6.34 -8.15 8.86
C LYS A 373 -5.46 -9.38 8.62
N MET A 374 -4.86 -9.47 7.43
CA MET A 374 -4.10 -10.65 7.01
C MET A 374 -2.86 -10.23 6.20
N THR A 375 -1.86 -11.10 6.13
CA THR A 375 -0.74 -10.93 5.20
C THR A 375 -1.22 -11.05 3.75
N ALA A 376 -0.43 -10.55 2.80
CA ALA A 376 -0.72 -10.71 1.37
C ALA A 376 -0.84 -12.18 0.95
N LEU A 377 0.07 -13.02 1.45
CA LEU A 377 0.07 -14.47 1.23
C LEU A 377 -1.26 -15.08 1.68
N ALA A 378 -1.62 -14.84 2.94
CA ALA A 378 -2.83 -15.38 3.51
C ALA A 378 -4.07 -14.85 2.78
N ARG A 379 -4.10 -13.57 2.37
CA ARG A 379 -5.23 -12.97 1.66
C ARG A 379 -5.47 -13.60 0.28
N VAL A 380 -4.40 -13.84 -0.50
CA VAL A 380 -4.51 -14.49 -1.81
C VAL A 380 -4.98 -15.92 -1.64
N LYS A 381 -4.35 -16.66 -0.71
CA LYS A 381 -4.73 -18.03 -0.41
C LYS A 381 -6.20 -18.16 0.01
N THR A 382 -6.65 -17.34 0.96
CA THR A 382 -8.02 -17.44 1.46
C THR A 382 -9.04 -17.02 0.43
N ALA A 383 -8.76 -16.02 -0.42
CA ALA A 383 -9.67 -15.66 -1.52
C ALA A 383 -9.90 -16.85 -2.48
N VAL A 384 -8.84 -17.57 -2.84
CA VAL A 384 -8.92 -18.76 -3.71
C VAL A 384 -9.62 -19.92 -3.01
N ASP A 385 -9.23 -20.23 -1.77
CA ASP A 385 -9.82 -21.33 -1.00
C ASP A 385 -11.32 -21.08 -0.75
N MET A 386 -11.72 -19.86 -0.37
CA MET A 386 -13.12 -19.50 -0.16
C MET A 386 -13.95 -19.57 -1.46
N ALA A 387 -13.34 -19.27 -2.62
CA ALA A 387 -14.00 -19.43 -3.91
C ALA A 387 -14.21 -20.91 -4.26
N LYS A 388 -13.21 -21.76 -4.00
CA LYS A 388 -13.32 -23.23 -4.18
C LYS A 388 -14.34 -23.86 -3.24
N GLU A 389 -14.41 -23.36 -2.01
CA GLU A 389 -15.40 -23.77 -1.01
C GLU A 389 -16.82 -23.26 -1.32
N GLY A 390 -16.99 -22.37 -2.30
CA GLY A 390 -18.29 -21.80 -2.68
C GLY A 390 -18.82 -20.75 -1.70
N ILE A 391 -17.98 -20.20 -0.82
CA ILE A 391 -18.34 -19.11 0.10
C ILE A 391 -18.44 -17.79 -0.68
N ILE A 392 -17.52 -17.60 -1.63
CA ILE A 392 -17.49 -16.47 -2.55
C ILE A 392 -17.41 -16.97 -4.00
N THR A 393 -17.77 -16.12 -4.94
CA THR A 393 -17.57 -16.36 -6.39
C THR A 393 -16.12 -16.10 -6.80
N ARG A 394 -15.73 -16.55 -8.00
CA ARG A 394 -14.38 -16.27 -8.55
C ARG A 394 -14.18 -14.77 -8.77
N GLU A 395 -15.23 -14.08 -9.21
CA GLU A 395 -15.25 -12.64 -9.41
C GLU A 395 -15.12 -11.89 -8.08
N GLU A 396 -15.80 -12.35 -7.03
CA GLU A 396 -15.61 -11.82 -5.68
C GLU A 396 -14.15 -12.04 -5.22
N ALA A 397 -13.57 -13.23 -5.41
CA ALA A 397 -12.17 -13.51 -5.03
C ALA A 397 -11.17 -12.57 -5.74
N ILE A 398 -11.36 -12.30 -7.03
CA ILE A 398 -10.58 -11.32 -7.79
C ILE A 398 -10.67 -9.93 -7.16
N LEU A 399 -11.86 -9.50 -6.73
CA LEU A 399 -12.06 -8.21 -6.07
C LEU A 399 -11.53 -8.15 -4.62
N TYR A 400 -11.48 -9.28 -3.91
CA TYR A 400 -10.96 -9.36 -2.54
C TYR A 400 -9.45 -9.11 -2.46
N VAL A 401 -8.70 -9.47 -3.49
CA VAL A 401 -7.24 -9.30 -3.52
C VAL A 401 -6.88 -7.93 -4.06
N LYS A 402 -6.26 -7.09 -3.24
CA LYS A 402 -5.73 -5.81 -3.70
C LYS A 402 -4.45 -6.01 -4.54
N PRO A 403 -4.24 -5.18 -5.58
CA PRO A 403 -2.98 -5.09 -6.34
C PRO A 403 -1.71 -5.08 -5.48
N ASP A 404 -1.72 -4.35 -4.37
CA ASP A 404 -0.57 -4.26 -3.47
C ASP A 404 -0.22 -5.60 -2.82
N HIS A 405 -1.21 -6.47 -2.56
CA HIS A 405 -0.93 -7.83 -2.06
C HIS A 405 -0.16 -8.65 -3.11
N VAL A 406 -0.47 -8.48 -4.40
CA VAL A 406 0.25 -9.17 -5.46
C VAL A 406 1.68 -8.66 -5.54
N LEU A 407 1.90 -7.35 -5.53
CA LEU A 407 3.26 -6.80 -5.51
C LEU A 407 4.07 -7.36 -4.34
N GLN A 408 3.50 -7.43 -3.13
CA GLN A 408 4.20 -7.98 -1.97
C GLN A 408 4.66 -9.43 -2.12
N LEU A 409 4.03 -10.20 -3.02
CA LEU A 409 4.39 -11.60 -3.31
C LEU A 409 5.41 -11.74 -4.44
N LEU A 410 5.70 -10.67 -5.19
CA LEU A 410 6.57 -10.71 -6.38
C LEU A 410 8.00 -10.22 -6.12
N TYR A 411 8.27 -9.67 -4.94
CA TYR A 411 9.62 -9.28 -4.54
C TYR A 411 10.21 -10.25 -3.52
N PRO A 412 11.53 -10.46 -3.52
CA PRO A 412 12.21 -11.27 -2.51
C PRO A 412 11.86 -10.78 -1.10
N ARG A 413 11.77 -11.69 -0.13
CA ARG A 413 11.41 -11.37 1.26
C ARG A 413 12.39 -12.01 2.22
N ILE A 414 12.53 -11.45 3.41
CA ILE A 414 13.28 -12.10 4.49
C ILE A 414 12.62 -13.45 4.79
N ASP A 415 13.42 -14.50 4.93
CA ASP A 415 12.94 -15.81 5.35
C ASP A 415 12.28 -15.67 6.74
N PRO A 416 10.99 -16.02 6.91
CA PRO A 416 10.33 -15.96 8.21
C PRO A 416 11.03 -16.81 9.29
N LYS A 417 11.85 -17.79 8.90
CA LYS A 417 12.67 -18.59 9.83
C LYS A 417 13.94 -17.86 10.29
N ALA A 418 14.33 -16.77 9.64
CA ALA A 418 15.50 -15.99 10.02
C ALA A 418 15.22 -15.21 11.31
N LYS A 419 16.02 -15.46 12.35
CA LYS A 419 15.95 -14.75 13.64
C LYS A 419 16.75 -13.45 13.63
N ALA A 420 16.63 -12.65 12.57
CA ALA A 420 17.32 -11.36 12.45
C ALA A 420 16.46 -10.25 13.07
N LYS A 421 17.07 -9.38 13.90
CA LYS A 421 16.41 -8.20 14.45
C LYS A 421 16.82 -6.96 13.65
N PRO A 422 15.88 -6.07 13.27
CA PRO A 422 16.22 -4.83 12.60
C PRO A 422 17.03 -3.94 13.54
N VAL A 423 18.05 -3.27 13.01
CA VAL A 423 18.88 -2.30 13.74
C VAL A 423 18.45 -0.86 13.48
N ALA A 424 17.78 -0.60 12.36
CA ALA A 424 17.18 0.67 12.02
C ALA A 424 15.91 0.44 11.20
N GLN A 425 15.07 1.47 11.11
CA GLN A 425 13.89 1.48 10.27
C GLN A 425 13.77 2.85 9.58
N GLY A 426 13.56 2.83 8.27
CA GLY A 426 13.19 3.98 7.46
C GLY A 426 11.83 3.78 6.80
N LEU A 427 11.56 4.54 5.75
CA LEU A 427 10.34 4.43 4.95
C LEU A 427 10.50 3.35 3.86
N PRO A 428 9.50 2.47 3.67
CA PRO A 428 9.52 1.41 2.66
C PRO A 428 9.27 1.97 1.25
N ALA A 429 10.29 2.57 0.64
CA ALA A 429 10.18 3.29 -0.63
C ALA A 429 9.90 2.39 -1.86
N SER A 430 10.57 1.25 -1.92
CA SER A 430 10.45 0.28 -3.01
C SER A 430 10.56 -1.14 -2.45
N PRO A 431 9.58 -2.02 -2.71
CA PRO A 431 9.46 -3.32 -2.07
C PRO A 431 10.61 -4.30 -2.38
N GLY A 432 10.83 -5.23 -1.46
CA GLY A 432 11.77 -6.34 -1.57
C GLY A 432 12.87 -6.36 -0.52
N ALA A 433 13.41 -7.54 -0.23
CA ALA A 433 14.48 -7.75 0.73
C ALA A 433 15.76 -8.18 0.01
N VAL A 434 16.88 -7.51 0.30
CA VAL A 434 18.14 -7.77 -0.39
C VAL A 434 19.34 -7.55 0.51
N SER A 435 20.32 -8.45 0.41
CA SER A 435 21.62 -8.30 1.06
C SER A 435 22.68 -7.88 0.04
N GLY A 436 23.56 -6.98 0.46
CA GLY A 436 24.69 -6.52 -0.34
C GLY A 436 25.78 -5.87 0.51
N GLN A 437 26.94 -5.72 -0.08
CA GLN A 437 28.05 -4.97 0.50
C GLN A 437 27.77 -3.48 0.36
N VAL A 438 27.88 -2.72 1.45
CA VAL A 438 27.59 -1.29 1.42
C VAL A 438 28.68 -0.51 0.69
N VAL A 439 28.26 0.41 -0.18
CA VAL A 439 29.12 1.38 -0.87
C VAL A 439 28.50 2.76 -0.76
N PHE A 440 29.34 3.80 -0.74
CA PHE A 440 28.90 5.18 -0.46
C PHE A 440 28.95 6.11 -1.67
N HIS A 441 29.47 5.62 -2.81
CA HIS A 441 29.56 6.36 -4.05
C HIS A 441 28.94 5.58 -5.23
N PRO A 442 28.17 6.23 -6.12
CA PRO A 442 27.58 5.57 -7.30
C PRO A 442 28.60 4.88 -8.22
N ASP A 443 29.77 5.49 -8.43
CA ASP A 443 30.84 4.91 -9.26
C ASP A 443 31.44 3.63 -8.63
N ASP A 444 31.51 3.59 -7.30
CA ASP A 444 31.93 2.41 -6.56
C ASP A 444 30.90 1.29 -6.72
N ALA A 445 29.60 1.61 -6.69
CA ALA A 445 28.55 0.65 -6.97
C ALA A 445 28.68 0.05 -8.37
N VAL A 446 28.94 0.86 -9.40
CA VAL A 446 29.15 0.39 -10.78
C VAL A 446 30.40 -0.49 -10.89
N ARG A 447 31.53 -0.03 -10.35
CA ARG A 447 32.79 -0.78 -10.40
C ARG A 447 32.67 -2.14 -9.72
N TRP A 448 32.09 -2.19 -8.53
CA TRP A 448 31.95 -3.41 -7.75
C TRP A 448 30.92 -4.36 -8.36
N ALA A 449 29.82 -3.84 -8.92
CA ALA A 449 28.89 -4.65 -9.67
C ALA A 449 29.54 -5.28 -10.92
N ALA A 450 30.41 -4.54 -11.62
CA ALA A 450 31.18 -5.06 -12.76
C ALA A 450 32.18 -6.16 -12.34
N GLU A 451 32.66 -6.15 -11.10
CA GLU A 451 33.45 -7.23 -10.49
C GLU A 451 32.59 -8.42 -10.01
N GLY A 452 31.26 -8.37 -10.20
CA GLY A 452 30.33 -9.43 -9.80
C GLY A 452 29.88 -9.38 -8.34
N LYS A 453 30.15 -8.29 -7.61
CA LYS A 453 29.72 -8.13 -6.21
C LYS A 453 28.29 -7.60 -6.14
N ARG A 454 27.54 -8.05 -5.12
CA ARG A 454 26.22 -7.49 -4.79
C ARG A 454 26.41 -6.27 -3.90
N VAL A 455 25.97 -5.10 -4.33
CA VAL A 455 26.20 -3.84 -3.61
C VAL A 455 24.92 -3.13 -3.20
N ILE A 456 24.90 -2.56 -1.99
CA ILE A 456 23.86 -1.64 -1.53
C ILE A 456 24.45 -0.24 -1.54
N LEU A 457 23.83 0.67 -2.30
CA LEU A 457 24.24 2.06 -2.35
C LEU A 457 23.61 2.80 -1.16
N ALA A 458 24.44 3.23 -0.21
CA ALA A 458 24.04 4.02 0.95
C ALA A 458 24.44 5.49 0.74
N ARG A 459 23.48 6.40 0.82
CA ARG A 459 23.68 7.85 0.57
C ARG A 459 22.92 8.67 1.61
N VAL A 460 23.40 9.87 1.93
CA VAL A 460 22.60 10.78 2.79
C VAL A 460 21.30 11.15 2.08
N GLU A 461 21.44 11.56 0.82
CA GLU A 461 20.38 11.83 -0.14
C GLU A 461 20.93 11.54 -1.54
N THR A 462 20.06 11.26 -2.50
CA THR A 462 20.50 10.92 -3.87
C THR A 462 20.19 12.04 -4.83
N LYS A 463 21.09 12.25 -5.80
CA LYS A 463 20.98 13.25 -6.86
C LYS A 463 20.66 12.59 -8.20
N PRO A 464 20.11 13.34 -9.18
CA PRO A 464 19.89 12.82 -10.55
C PRO A 464 21.13 12.22 -11.21
N ASP A 465 22.33 12.72 -10.90
CA ASP A 465 23.58 12.16 -11.41
C ASP A 465 23.93 10.79 -10.82
N ASP A 466 23.28 10.33 -9.74
CA ASP A 466 23.60 9.06 -9.05
C ASP A 466 22.98 7.83 -9.74
N VAL A 467 22.19 8.01 -10.81
CA VAL A 467 21.33 6.99 -11.42
C VAL A 467 22.09 5.76 -11.95
N HIS A 468 23.32 5.92 -12.45
CA HIS A 468 24.15 4.78 -12.86
C HIS A 468 24.46 3.82 -11.70
N GLY A 469 24.69 4.37 -10.51
CA GLY A 469 24.88 3.58 -9.28
C GLY A 469 23.62 2.81 -8.88
N PHE A 470 22.43 3.35 -9.12
CA PHE A 470 21.16 2.69 -8.82
C PHE A 470 20.93 1.43 -9.65
N TYR A 471 21.29 1.47 -10.93
CA TYR A 471 21.18 0.32 -11.82
C TYR A 471 22.16 -0.79 -11.43
N ALA A 472 23.36 -0.42 -10.99
CA ALA A 472 24.39 -1.35 -10.54
C ALA A 472 24.06 -1.97 -9.17
N ALA A 473 23.46 -1.19 -8.26
CA ALA A 473 23.13 -1.65 -6.93
C ALA A 473 22.01 -2.71 -6.93
N VAL A 474 22.05 -3.61 -5.96
CA VAL A 474 20.97 -4.56 -5.69
C VAL A 474 19.90 -3.96 -4.78
N GLY A 475 20.22 -2.88 -4.06
CA GLY A 475 19.28 -2.13 -3.24
C GLY A 475 19.83 -0.76 -2.82
N ILE A 476 18.94 0.13 -2.37
CA ILE A 476 19.24 1.53 -2.05
C ILE A 476 18.87 1.83 -0.59
N LEU A 477 19.76 2.51 0.13
CA LEU A 477 19.52 3.00 1.49
C LEU A 477 19.80 4.51 1.55
N THR A 478 18.84 5.29 2.04
CA THR A 478 19.10 6.70 2.35
C THR A 478 18.74 7.08 3.77
N SER A 479 19.54 7.95 4.39
CA SER A 479 19.24 8.47 5.73
C SER A 479 18.20 9.58 5.71
N ARG A 480 18.11 10.33 4.60
CA ARG A 480 17.08 11.36 4.36
C ARG A 480 16.27 11.05 3.11
N GLY A 481 15.09 11.66 3.03
CA GLY A 481 14.18 11.57 1.87
C GLY A 481 12.88 10.83 2.19
N GLY A 482 11.77 11.35 1.68
CA GLY A 482 10.44 10.77 1.82
C GLY A 482 10.12 9.72 0.76
N MET A 483 8.88 9.20 0.80
CA MET A 483 8.33 8.22 -0.16
C MET A 483 8.28 8.71 -1.62
N THR A 484 8.42 10.03 -1.83
CA THR A 484 8.45 10.74 -3.12
C THR A 484 9.84 11.30 -3.45
N SER A 485 10.86 10.97 -2.67
CA SER A 485 12.24 11.41 -2.94
C SER A 485 12.78 10.80 -4.23
N HIS A 486 13.78 11.45 -4.83
CA HIS A 486 14.50 10.95 -6.01
C HIS A 486 14.89 9.45 -5.85
N ALA A 487 15.43 9.07 -4.69
CA ALA A 487 15.78 7.68 -4.41
C ALA A 487 14.57 6.73 -4.48
N ALA A 488 13.45 7.13 -3.88
CA ALA A 488 12.24 6.32 -3.84
C ALA A 488 11.62 6.15 -5.22
N VAL A 489 11.52 7.23 -5.99
CA VAL A 489 10.93 7.24 -7.34
C VAL A 489 11.76 6.39 -8.30
N VAL A 490 13.08 6.61 -8.34
CA VAL A 490 13.98 5.88 -9.24
C VAL A 490 14.00 4.40 -8.88
N ALA A 491 14.20 4.05 -7.60
CA ALA A 491 14.26 2.66 -7.16
C ALA A 491 12.96 1.89 -7.47
N ARG A 492 11.80 2.54 -7.31
CA ARG A 492 10.50 1.94 -7.63
C ARG A 492 10.32 1.73 -9.14
N ALA A 493 10.73 2.68 -9.96
CA ALA A 493 10.65 2.58 -11.42
C ALA A 493 11.49 1.43 -11.98
N ILE A 494 12.68 1.19 -11.39
CA ILE A 494 13.60 0.12 -11.80
C ILE A 494 13.40 -1.19 -11.03
N GLY A 495 12.45 -1.24 -10.10
CA GLY A 495 12.13 -2.44 -9.31
C GLY A 495 13.23 -2.89 -8.35
N LYS A 496 14.06 -1.96 -7.85
CA LYS A 496 15.10 -2.26 -6.85
C LYS A 496 14.57 -2.00 -5.44
N PRO A 497 14.80 -2.89 -4.47
CA PRO A 497 14.50 -2.65 -3.06
C PRO A 497 15.11 -1.34 -2.56
N ALA A 498 14.31 -0.53 -1.86
CA ALA A 498 14.79 0.72 -1.29
C ALA A 498 14.14 1.04 0.07
N VAL A 499 15.00 1.48 0.99
CA VAL A 499 14.62 2.07 2.28
C VAL A 499 15.14 3.51 2.28
N VAL A 500 14.25 4.48 2.43
CA VAL A 500 14.60 5.90 2.39
C VAL A 500 14.24 6.59 3.70
N GLY A 501 14.91 7.68 4.04
CA GLY A 501 14.58 8.43 5.25
C GLY A 501 14.80 7.62 6.54
N ALA A 502 15.80 6.74 6.57
CA ALA A 502 16.20 6.03 7.77
C ALA A 502 17.01 6.98 8.67
N GLU A 503 16.33 7.90 9.37
CA GLU A 503 16.96 8.98 10.15
C GLU A 503 17.92 8.48 11.24
N SER A 504 17.72 7.26 11.71
CA SER A 504 18.59 6.58 12.70
C SER A 504 19.92 6.08 12.11
N VAL A 505 20.10 6.16 10.79
CA VAL A 505 21.33 5.77 10.08
C VAL A 505 22.12 7.03 9.73
N GLU A 506 23.23 7.26 10.42
CA GLU A 506 24.18 8.34 10.11
C GLU A 506 25.13 7.85 9.01
N ILE A 507 25.15 8.51 7.84
CA ILE A 507 25.97 8.10 6.70
C ILE A 507 27.10 9.11 6.50
N HIS A 508 28.34 8.62 6.52
CA HIS A 508 29.57 9.39 6.35
C HIS A 508 30.22 9.02 5.01
N GLU A 509 29.87 9.76 3.96
CA GLU A 509 30.23 9.43 2.58
C GLU A 509 31.73 9.58 2.30
N GLU A 510 32.38 10.62 2.86
CA GLU A 510 33.81 10.88 2.67
C GLU A 510 34.67 9.84 3.38
N GLU A 511 34.29 9.47 4.61
CA GLU A 511 34.99 8.49 5.43
C GLU A 511 34.57 7.04 5.16
N LYS A 512 33.59 6.83 4.26
CA LYS A 512 33.13 5.52 3.76
C LYS A 512 32.63 4.57 4.87
N TYR A 513 31.77 5.08 5.76
CA TYR A 513 31.06 4.27 6.75
C TYR A 513 29.65 4.79 7.06
N LEU A 514 28.82 3.93 7.64
CA LEU A 514 27.55 4.33 8.27
C LEU A 514 27.53 3.91 9.75
N LYS A 515 26.73 4.61 10.54
CA LYS A 515 26.60 4.41 11.98
C LYS A 515 25.13 4.35 12.38
N ILE A 516 24.79 3.38 13.23
CA ILE A 516 23.43 3.15 13.76
C ILE A 516 23.55 2.94 15.26
N GLY A 517 23.29 3.99 16.05
CA GLY A 517 23.58 3.98 17.49
C GLY A 517 25.08 3.73 17.74
N ASP A 518 25.40 2.62 18.41
CA ASP A 518 26.80 2.22 18.67
C ASP A 518 27.43 1.34 17.57
N ILE A 519 26.64 0.93 16.57
CA ILE A 519 27.09 0.03 15.50
C ILE A 519 27.68 0.85 14.36
N VAL A 520 28.89 0.50 13.92
CA VAL A 520 29.57 1.10 12.75
C VAL A 520 29.73 0.04 11.67
N VAL A 521 29.32 0.37 10.44
CA VAL A 521 29.44 -0.48 9.25
C VAL A 521 30.31 0.23 8.22
N LYS A 522 31.40 -0.41 7.81
CA LYS A 522 32.36 0.16 6.84
C LYS A 522 32.04 -0.26 5.41
N GLU A 523 32.59 0.47 4.43
CA GLU A 523 32.48 0.09 3.02
C GLU A 523 32.94 -1.36 2.80
N GLY A 524 32.12 -2.10 2.06
CA GLY A 524 32.35 -3.52 1.78
C GLY A 524 31.75 -4.49 2.79
N GLU A 525 31.32 -4.03 3.96
CA GLU A 525 30.60 -4.86 4.92
C GLU A 525 29.15 -5.11 4.48
N TRP A 526 28.60 -6.24 4.89
CA TRP A 526 27.28 -6.67 4.47
C TRP A 526 26.18 -6.05 5.31
N ILE A 527 25.15 -5.55 4.64
CA ILE A 527 23.88 -5.19 5.24
C ILE A 527 22.74 -5.85 4.47
N THR A 528 21.59 -5.95 5.11
CA THR A 528 20.34 -6.34 4.46
C THR A 528 19.32 -5.24 4.65
N ILE A 529 18.64 -4.86 3.57
CA ILE A 529 17.51 -3.93 3.63
C ILE A 529 16.23 -4.67 3.24
N ASP A 530 15.13 -4.32 3.88
CA ASP A 530 13.79 -4.78 3.56
C ASP A 530 12.90 -3.59 3.21
N GLY A 531 12.78 -3.34 1.91
CA GLY A 531 11.96 -2.28 1.35
C GLY A 531 10.45 -2.49 1.49
N HIS A 532 9.98 -3.62 2.04
CA HIS A 532 8.57 -3.77 2.43
C HIS A 532 8.25 -3.14 3.79
N THR A 533 9.13 -3.36 4.76
CA THR A 533 8.93 -2.93 6.15
C THR A 533 9.69 -1.65 6.48
N GLY A 534 10.63 -1.26 5.62
CA GLY A 534 11.57 -0.18 5.88
C GLY A 534 12.73 -0.61 6.78
N ASN A 535 12.85 -1.89 7.11
CA ASN A 535 13.83 -2.38 8.08
C ASN A 535 15.24 -2.51 7.47
N VAL A 536 16.24 -2.21 8.30
CA VAL A 536 17.67 -2.39 7.98
C VAL A 536 18.29 -3.35 8.99
N TYR A 537 19.09 -4.29 8.52
CA TYR A 537 19.74 -5.34 9.30
C TYR A 537 21.24 -5.36 9.03
N ILE A 538 22.03 -5.72 10.04
CA ILE A 538 23.47 -5.94 9.90
C ILE A 538 23.73 -7.35 9.41
N GLY A 539 24.63 -7.49 8.43
CA GLY A 539 25.00 -8.76 7.84
C GLY A 539 24.02 -9.26 6.78
N VAL A 540 24.24 -10.50 6.36
CA VAL A 540 23.40 -11.20 5.38
C VAL A 540 22.26 -11.88 6.11
N VAL A 541 21.03 -11.46 5.84
CA VAL A 541 19.83 -12.14 6.32
C VAL A 541 19.30 -13.03 5.19
N PRO A 542 19.01 -14.33 5.44
CA PRO A 542 18.45 -15.20 4.42
C PRO A 542 17.17 -14.63 3.81
N THR A 543 17.11 -14.62 2.47
CA THR A 543 15.94 -14.19 1.69
C THR A 543 15.36 -15.35 0.91
N ILE A 544 14.05 -15.38 0.74
CA ILE A 544 13.34 -16.30 -0.14
C ILE A 544 13.01 -15.55 -1.43
N GLU A 545 13.36 -16.14 -2.58
CA GLU A 545 12.93 -15.60 -3.88
C GLU A 545 11.41 -15.64 -4.01
N ALA A 546 10.86 -14.65 -4.69
CA ALA A 546 9.44 -14.61 -4.98
C ALA A 546 9.11 -15.60 -6.10
N GLU A 547 8.43 -16.69 -5.75
CA GLU A 547 7.72 -17.54 -6.69
C GLU A 547 6.23 -17.19 -6.68
N LEU A 548 5.58 -17.29 -7.84
CA LEU A 548 4.12 -17.24 -7.89
C LEU A 548 3.60 -18.45 -7.11
N ILE A 549 3.00 -18.19 -5.96
CA ILE A 549 2.34 -19.25 -5.20
C ILE A 549 1.21 -19.85 -6.07
N PRO A 550 0.91 -21.15 -5.95
CA PRO A 550 -0.11 -21.81 -6.78
C PRO A 550 -1.47 -21.09 -6.75
N GLU A 551 -1.87 -20.57 -5.58
CA GLU A 551 -3.11 -19.83 -5.44
C GLU A 551 -3.10 -18.49 -6.22
N LEU A 552 -1.94 -17.82 -6.32
CA LEU A 552 -1.84 -16.60 -7.12
C LEU A 552 -1.92 -16.91 -8.61
N GLU A 553 -1.27 -17.98 -9.07
CA GLU A 553 -1.40 -18.43 -10.47
C GLU A 553 -2.85 -18.75 -10.82
N GLU A 554 -3.56 -19.45 -9.93
CA GLU A 554 -4.96 -19.80 -10.12
C GLU A 554 -5.86 -18.57 -10.14
N LEU A 555 -5.67 -17.63 -9.19
CA LEU A 555 -6.40 -16.35 -9.17
C LEU A 555 -6.18 -15.56 -10.46
N LEU A 556 -4.93 -15.48 -10.94
CA LEU A 556 -4.59 -14.78 -12.18
C LEU A 556 -5.15 -15.49 -13.42
N SER A 557 -5.30 -16.82 -13.39
CA SER A 557 -5.98 -17.57 -14.45
C SER A 557 -7.47 -17.22 -14.53
N TRP A 558 -8.13 -16.99 -13.39
CA TRP A 558 -9.51 -16.50 -13.36
C TRP A 558 -9.58 -15.05 -13.84
N ALA A 559 -8.61 -14.21 -13.45
CA ALA A 559 -8.51 -12.83 -13.91
C ALA A 559 -8.38 -12.75 -15.45
N ASP A 560 -7.57 -13.61 -16.05
CA ASP A 560 -7.39 -13.68 -17.51
C ASP A 560 -8.68 -14.06 -18.26
N GLN A 561 -9.55 -14.88 -17.67
CA GLN A 561 -10.82 -15.26 -18.28
C GLN A 561 -11.83 -14.12 -18.33
N VAL A 562 -11.69 -13.13 -17.45
CA VAL A 562 -12.66 -12.03 -17.28
C VAL A 562 -12.17 -10.71 -17.86
N ARG A 563 -10.85 -10.47 -17.87
CA ARG A 563 -10.31 -9.20 -18.39
C ARG A 563 -10.55 -9.04 -19.88
N ARG A 564 -10.86 -7.80 -20.29
CA ARG A 564 -10.93 -7.38 -21.70
C ARG A 564 -9.58 -6.91 -22.22
N LEU A 565 -8.84 -6.15 -21.40
CA LEU A 565 -7.58 -5.56 -21.80
C LEU A 565 -6.50 -6.63 -21.90
N GLY A 566 -5.74 -6.60 -22.99
CA GLY A 566 -4.48 -7.30 -23.10
C GLY A 566 -3.46 -6.73 -22.12
N VAL A 567 -2.52 -7.56 -21.66
CA VAL A 567 -1.42 -7.12 -20.78
C VAL A 567 -0.09 -7.53 -21.40
N ARG A 568 0.63 -6.52 -21.90
CA ARG A 568 2.00 -6.65 -22.42
C ARG A 568 3.01 -6.12 -21.40
N ALA A 569 4.30 -6.25 -21.71
CA ALA A 569 5.38 -5.74 -20.88
C ALA A 569 6.24 -4.67 -21.55
N ASN A 570 6.76 -3.75 -20.73
CA ASN A 570 7.87 -2.87 -21.08
C ASN A 570 9.15 -3.59 -20.64
N ALA A 571 9.91 -4.13 -21.59
CA ALA A 571 11.12 -4.90 -21.30
C ALA A 571 12.22 -4.48 -22.25
N ASP A 572 13.36 -4.05 -21.71
CA ASP A 572 14.46 -3.47 -22.49
C ASP A 572 15.59 -4.49 -22.72
N LEU A 573 15.62 -5.56 -21.91
CA LEU A 573 16.64 -6.60 -21.91
C LEU A 573 16.03 -8.00 -22.07
N PRO A 574 16.80 -9.00 -22.54
CA PRO A 574 16.38 -10.39 -22.60
C PRO A 574 15.84 -10.94 -21.27
N ASP A 575 16.53 -10.68 -20.15
CA ASP A 575 16.10 -11.13 -18.83
C ASP A 575 14.75 -10.52 -18.41
N ASP A 576 14.54 -9.24 -18.71
CA ASP A 576 13.27 -8.55 -18.45
C ASP A 576 12.12 -9.21 -19.25
N ALA A 577 12.37 -9.57 -20.51
CA ALA A 577 11.41 -10.24 -21.37
C ALA A 577 11.08 -11.66 -20.88
N ALA A 578 12.09 -12.39 -20.36
CA ALA A 578 11.89 -13.72 -19.79
C ALA A 578 11.04 -13.66 -18.51
N ILE A 579 11.31 -12.69 -17.63
CA ILE A 579 10.51 -12.43 -16.42
C ILE A 579 9.07 -12.06 -16.80
N ALA A 580 8.90 -11.14 -17.75
CA ALA A 580 7.59 -10.72 -18.23
C ALA A 580 6.77 -11.90 -18.77
N ARG A 581 7.38 -12.75 -19.61
CA ARG A 581 6.73 -13.96 -20.15
C ARG A 581 6.35 -14.94 -19.04
N LYS A 582 7.24 -15.17 -18.06
CA LYS A 582 6.96 -16.02 -16.87
C LYS A 582 5.74 -15.51 -16.10
N PHE A 583 5.57 -14.20 -15.99
CA PHE A 583 4.45 -13.57 -15.31
C PHE A 583 3.18 -13.41 -16.16
N GLY A 584 3.16 -13.99 -17.36
CA GLY A 584 1.98 -14.06 -18.23
C GLY A 584 1.77 -12.83 -19.11
N ALA A 585 2.83 -12.10 -19.45
CA ALA A 585 2.74 -11.04 -20.46
C ALA A 585 2.40 -11.65 -21.83
N GLU A 586 1.45 -11.03 -22.53
CA GLU A 586 0.97 -11.44 -23.85
C GLU A 586 1.81 -10.87 -25.01
N GLY A 587 2.98 -10.32 -24.69
CA GLY A 587 3.86 -9.63 -25.64
C GLY A 587 4.70 -8.55 -24.98
N ILE A 588 5.56 -7.91 -25.75
CA ILE A 588 6.26 -6.69 -25.36
C ILE A 588 5.55 -5.50 -26.01
N GLY A 589 5.02 -4.60 -25.20
CA GLY A 589 4.36 -3.38 -25.67
C GLY A 589 5.34 -2.21 -25.87
N LEU A 590 6.54 -2.32 -25.32
CA LEU A 590 7.63 -1.37 -25.52
C LEU A 590 9.00 -2.02 -25.23
N LEU A 591 9.80 -2.23 -26.28
CA LEU A 591 11.23 -2.53 -26.20
C LEU A 591 12.01 -1.25 -26.52
N ARG A 592 12.70 -0.69 -25.53
CA ARG A 592 13.58 0.48 -25.70
C ARG A 592 14.98 0.04 -26.12
N ILE A 593 15.44 0.53 -27.26
CA ILE A 593 16.73 0.13 -27.83
C ILE A 593 17.91 0.95 -27.29
N GLU A 594 17.66 2.04 -26.56
CA GLU A 594 18.64 2.99 -26.04
C GLU A 594 19.70 2.30 -25.16
N ARG A 595 19.29 1.30 -24.37
CA ARG A 595 20.21 0.53 -23.52
C ARG A 595 21.15 -0.36 -24.31
N MET A 596 20.71 -0.82 -25.49
CA MET A 596 21.53 -1.69 -26.35
C MET A 596 22.78 -0.95 -26.86
N PHE A 597 22.75 0.38 -26.94
CA PHE A 597 23.92 1.20 -27.33
C PHE A 597 24.92 1.44 -26.20
N ARG A 598 24.58 1.21 -24.93
CA ARG A 598 25.43 1.59 -23.78
C ARG A 598 26.69 0.73 -23.62
N LYS A 599 26.80 -0.42 -24.29
CA LYS A 599 28.04 -1.19 -24.30
C LYS A 599 29.17 -0.32 -24.89
N PRO A 600 30.36 -0.22 -24.25
CA PRO A 600 31.39 0.75 -24.64
C PRO A 600 31.73 0.75 -26.14
N GLU A 601 31.87 -0.43 -26.74
CA GLU A 601 32.17 -0.58 -28.17
C GLU A 601 31.04 -0.05 -29.08
N ARG A 602 29.78 -0.26 -28.69
CA ARG A 602 28.61 0.20 -29.45
C ARG A 602 28.40 1.71 -29.29
N LEU A 603 28.65 2.23 -28.09
CA LEU A 603 28.59 3.66 -27.81
C LEU A 603 29.64 4.41 -28.64
N GLU A 604 30.85 3.88 -28.75
CA GLU A 604 31.89 4.46 -29.60
C GLU A 604 31.51 4.45 -31.08
N LEU A 605 30.91 3.36 -31.58
CA LEU A 605 30.37 3.32 -32.94
C LEU A 605 29.26 4.37 -33.15
N LEU A 606 28.34 4.50 -32.19
CA LEU A 606 27.26 5.48 -32.24
C LEU A 606 27.80 6.92 -32.25
N ARG A 607 28.81 7.22 -31.42
CA ARG A 607 29.48 8.53 -31.42
C ARG A 607 30.06 8.86 -32.78
N ARG A 608 30.76 7.92 -33.42
CA ARG A 608 31.29 8.11 -34.78
C ARG A 608 30.20 8.35 -35.82
N ILE A 609 29.06 7.68 -35.70
CA ILE A 609 27.90 7.90 -36.56
C ILE A 609 27.35 9.32 -36.38
N ILE A 610 27.26 9.81 -35.14
CA ILE A 610 26.74 11.16 -34.83
C ILE A 610 27.68 12.25 -35.34
N LEU A 611 29.00 12.02 -35.26
CA LEU A 611 30.02 12.98 -35.66
C LEU A 611 30.22 13.05 -37.18
N ALA A 612 29.96 11.97 -37.89
CA ALA A 612 30.13 11.90 -39.34
C ALA A 612 29.21 12.88 -40.10
N GLU A 613 29.80 13.59 -41.06
CA GLU A 613 29.15 14.71 -41.75
C GLU A 613 28.36 14.27 -42.99
N SER A 614 28.62 13.05 -43.50
CA SER A 614 27.95 12.50 -44.68
C SER A 614 27.45 11.07 -44.47
N ALA A 615 26.48 10.64 -45.29
CA ALA A 615 25.97 9.27 -45.27
C ALA A 615 27.05 8.23 -45.66
N GLU A 616 27.97 8.60 -46.56
CA GLU A 616 29.08 7.74 -46.97
C GLU A 616 30.06 7.50 -45.82
N GLU A 617 30.34 8.53 -45.02
CA GLU A 617 31.19 8.43 -43.83
C GLU A 617 30.52 7.64 -42.70
N ARG A 618 29.19 7.76 -42.53
CA ARG A 618 28.43 7.00 -41.52
C ARG A 618 28.35 5.51 -41.82
N ARG A 619 28.23 5.14 -43.09
CA ARG A 619 27.95 3.76 -43.54
C ARG A 619 28.80 2.67 -42.87
N PRO A 620 30.15 2.71 -42.85
CA PRO A 620 30.95 1.63 -42.27
C PRO A 620 30.71 1.45 -40.76
N TYR A 621 30.38 2.52 -40.04
CA TYR A 621 30.06 2.46 -38.62
C TYR A 621 28.66 1.91 -38.38
N LEU A 622 27.69 2.31 -39.21
CA LEU A 622 26.33 1.75 -39.21
C LEU A 622 26.35 0.24 -39.48
N GLU A 623 27.18 -0.20 -40.42
CA GLU A 623 27.34 -1.62 -40.78
C GLU A 623 27.85 -2.48 -39.61
N LYS A 624 28.74 -1.94 -38.78
CA LYS A 624 29.21 -2.62 -37.56
C LYS A 624 28.18 -2.58 -36.46
N LEU A 625 27.53 -1.43 -36.27
CA LEU A 625 26.55 -1.23 -35.20
C LEU A 625 25.32 -2.13 -35.39
N TYR A 626 24.77 -2.22 -36.61
CA TYR A 626 23.58 -3.04 -36.83
C TYR A 626 23.84 -4.52 -36.53
N LYS A 627 25.01 -5.06 -36.92
CA LYS A 627 25.38 -6.47 -36.65
C LYS A 627 25.45 -6.74 -35.15
N ALA A 628 25.97 -5.77 -34.39
CA ALA A 628 26.08 -5.88 -32.95
C ALA A 628 24.71 -5.82 -32.24
N LEU A 629 23.75 -5.06 -32.75
CA LEU A 629 22.39 -4.95 -32.21
C LEU A 629 21.50 -6.14 -32.58
N LYS A 630 21.69 -6.73 -33.76
CA LYS A 630 20.93 -7.89 -34.27
C LYS A 630 20.87 -9.04 -33.26
N GLU A 631 21.98 -9.34 -32.58
CA GLU A 631 22.04 -10.44 -31.61
C GLU A 631 21.14 -10.20 -30.39
N ASP A 632 21.04 -8.95 -29.89
CA ASP A 632 20.15 -8.64 -28.78
C ASP A 632 18.67 -8.78 -29.20
N PHE A 633 18.30 -8.31 -30.40
CA PHE A 633 16.95 -8.50 -30.94
C PHE A 633 16.60 -9.97 -31.12
N LYS A 634 17.54 -10.76 -31.64
CA LYS A 634 17.37 -12.20 -31.85
C LYS A 634 17.10 -12.91 -30.52
N GLU A 635 17.79 -12.52 -29.46
CA GLU A 635 17.56 -13.09 -28.14
C GLU A 635 16.17 -12.75 -27.61
N VAL A 636 15.75 -11.48 -27.66
CA VAL A 636 14.42 -11.04 -27.22
C VAL A 636 13.31 -11.73 -28.02
N PHE A 637 13.43 -11.80 -29.35
CA PHE A 637 12.43 -12.47 -30.19
C PHE A 637 12.35 -13.97 -29.94
N ARG A 638 13.48 -14.63 -29.64
CA ARG A 638 13.48 -16.04 -29.24
C ARG A 638 12.78 -16.25 -27.90
N ILE A 639 13.02 -15.37 -26.93
CA ILE A 639 12.36 -15.42 -25.61
C ILE A 639 10.85 -15.19 -25.74
N MET A 640 10.42 -14.34 -26.68
CA MET A 640 9.02 -13.99 -26.93
C MET A 640 8.41 -14.74 -28.13
N ASP A 641 8.97 -15.89 -28.50
CA ASP A 641 8.50 -16.67 -29.65
C ASP A 641 6.98 -16.93 -29.61
N GLY A 642 6.30 -16.59 -30.70
CA GLY A 642 4.84 -16.64 -30.84
C GLY A 642 4.06 -15.43 -30.29
N LEU A 643 4.71 -14.46 -29.65
CA LEU A 643 4.09 -13.27 -29.07
C LEU A 643 4.59 -11.97 -29.74
N PRO A 644 3.75 -10.93 -29.83
CA PRO A 644 4.12 -9.66 -30.44
C PRO A 644 5.19 -8.93 -29.63
N VAL A 645 6.18 -8.36 -30.32
CA VAL A 645 7.24 -7.52 -29.74
C VAL A 645 7.28 -6.18 -30.46
N ILE A 646 6.87 -5.13 -29.76
CA ILE A 646 6.97 -3.75 -30.24
C ILE A 646 8.36 -3.21 -29.97
N VAL A 647 9.12 -3.00 -31.03
CA VAL A 647 10.43 -2.33 -30.99
C VAL A 647 10.23 -0.85 -31.27
N ARG A 648 10.51 0.00 -30.28
CA ARG A 648 10.55 1.45 -30.49
C ARG A 648 11.88 1.83 -31.12
N LEU A 649 11.82 2.58 -32.22
CA LEU A 649 13.02 3.15 -32.83
C LEU A 649 13.65 4.19 -31.89
N ILE A 650 14.88 4.62 -32.22
CA ILE A 650 15.64 5.51 -31.35
C ILE A 650 14.86 6.81 -31.06
N ASP A 651 14.73 7.11 -29.79
CA ASP A 651 13.96 8.25 -29.28
C ASP A 651 14.83 9.41 -28.77
N PRO A 652 15.89 9.23 -27.95
CA PRO A 652 16.62 10.36 -27.36
C PRO A 652 17.36 11.19 -28.43
N PRO A 653 17.60 12.48 -28.16
CA PRO A 653 18.40 13.31 -29.02
C PRO A 653 19.85 12.81 -29.06
N LEU A 654 20.48 12.94 -30.23
CA LEU A 654 21.79 12.33 -30.49
C LEU A 654 22.90 12.87 -29.57
N HIS A 655 22.77 14.09 -29.04
CA HIS A 655 23.77 14.67 -28.16
C HIS A 655 23.86 13.99 -26.78
N GLU A 656 22.82 13.27 -26.33
CA GLU A 656 22.86 12.51 -25.07
C GLU A 656 23.88 11.36 -25.09
N PHE A 657 24.29 10.89 -26.27
CA PHE A 657 25.32 9.85 -26.41
C PHE A 657 26.75 10.43 -26.50
N LEU A 658 26.87 11.76 -26.58
CA LEU A 658 28.14 12.47 -26.63
C LEU A 658 28.62 12.81 -25.21
N PRO A 659 29.95 12.92 -24.98
CA PRO A 659 30.48 13.42 -23.72
C PRO A 659 30.03 14.87 -23.46
N LYS A 660 29.93 15.26 -22.18
CA LYS A 660 29.51 16.62 -21.82
C LYS A 660 30.54 17.65 -22.33
N PRO A 661 30.14 18.84 -22.80
CA PRO A 661 31.07 19.86 -23.27
C PRO A 661 32.20 20.16 -22.27
N GLU A 662 31.88 20.19 -20.98
CA GLU A 662 32.81 20.45 -19.88
C GLU A 662 33.89 19.36 -19.78
N GLU A 663 33.50 18.09 -19.92
CA GLU A 663 34.42 16.94 -19.90
C GLU A 663 35.39 16.98 -21.09
N VAL A 664 34.88 17.31 -22.28
CA VAL A 664 35.74 17.42 -23.48
C VAL A 664 36.69 18.61 -23.33
N LEU A 665 36.21 19.72 -22.77
CA LEU A 665 37.03 20.91 -22.53
C LEU A 665 38.16 20.62 -21.54
N GLU A 666 37.88 19.89 -20.47
CA GLU A 666 38.90 19.44 -19.52
C GLU A 666 39.96 18.57 -20.20
N GLN A 667 39.54 17.61 -21.05
CA GLN A 667 40.48 16.76 -21.81
C GLN A 667 41.35 17.58 -22.77
N ILE A 668 40.79 18.61 -23.42
CA ILE A 668 41.56 19.54 -24.26
C ILE A 668 42.63 20.24 -23.43
N TYR A 669 42.28 20.78 -22.25
CA TYR A 669 43.23 21.45 -21.37
C TYR A 669 44.33 20.49 -20.91
N GLN A 670 43.98 19.29 -20.47
CA GLN A 670 44.95 18.28 -20.04
C GLN A 670 45.93 17.88 -21.16
N ARG A 671 45.44 17.64 -22.40
CA ARG A 671 46.32 17.33 -23.54
C ARG A 671 47.25 18.49 -23.89
N LYS A 672 46.72 19.72 -23.92
CA LYS A 672 47.54 20.91 -24.18
C LYS A 672 48.60 21.14 -23.10
N MET A 673 48.29 20.88 -21.84
CA MET A 673 49.27 20.95 -20.73
C MET A 673 50.38 19.90 -20.86
N ARG A 674 50.09 18.74 -21.47
CA ARG A 674 51.10 17.70 -21.79
C ARG A 674 51.86 17.97 -23.09
N GLY A 675 51.55 19.05 -23.81
CA GLY A 675 52.16 19.37 -25.11
C GLY A 675 51.68 18.48 -26.26
N GLU A 676 50.56 17.77 -26.08
CA GLU A 676 49.98 16.88 -27.08
C GLU A 676 49.02 17.63 -28.02
N ASP A 677 48.81 17.10 -29.24
CA ASP A 677 47.81 17.65 -30.16
C ASP A 677 46.38 17.42 -29.62
N ALA A 678 45.63 18.51 -29.50
CA ALA A 678 44.25 18.53 -29.06
C ALA A 678 43.26 18.85 -30.21
N SER A 679 43.73 18.94 -31.45
CA SER A 679 42.92 19.36 -32.61
C SER A 679 41.66 18.51 -32.83
N GLU A 680 41.74 17.19 -32.62
CA GLU A 680 40.58 16.30 -32.70
C GLU A 680 39.57 16.55 -31.58
N LEU A 681 40.03 16.77 -30.35
CA LEU A 681 39.16 17.09 -29.21
C LEU A 681 38.50 18.46 -29.37
N GLU A 682 39.20 19.43 -29.97
CA GLU A 682 38.63 20.75 -30.28
C GLU A 682 37.52 20.67 -31.34
N LYS A 683 37.69 19.82 -32.37
CA LYS A 683 36.63 19.54 -33.35
C LYS A 683 35.45 18.85 -32.68
N LEU A 684 35.70 17.87 -31.82
CA LEU A 684 34.68 17.19 -31.03
C LEU A 684 33.90 18.19 -30.17
N TYR A 685 34.58 19.05 -29.41
CA TYR A 685 33.95 20.07 -28.57
C TYR A 685 33.05 21.02 -29.37
N LYS A 686 33.52 21.50 -30.53
CA LYS A 686 32.70 22.34 -31.42
C LYS A 686 31.43 21.60 -31.88
N ARG A 687 31.55 20.31 -32.21
CA ARG A 687 30.43 19.50 -32.67
C ARG A 687 29.44 19.18 -31.55
N VAL A 688 29.93 18.80 -30.37
CA VAL A 688 29.11 18.57 -29.17
C VAL A 688 28.32 19.84 -28.82
N LYS A 689 28.98 20.99 -28.79
CA LYS A 689 28.33 22.28 -28.51
C LYS A 689 27.30 22.67 -29.58
N ALA A 690 27.55 22.34 -30.84
CA ALA A 690 26.61 22.60 -31.93
C ALA A 690 25.36 21.71 -31.88
N LEU A 691 25.49 20.49 -31.34
CA LEU A 691 24.39 19.53 -31.18
C LEU A 691 23.64 19.68 -29.84
N GLN A 692 24.15 20.50 -28.93
CA GLN A 692 23.53 20.78 -27.64
C GLN A 692 22.25 21.60 -27.84
N GLU A 693 21.18 21.17 -27.17
CA GLU A 693 19.87 21.81 -27.26
C GLU A 693 19.48 22.41 -25.91
N ALA A 694 18.77 23.54 -25.94
CA ALA A 694 18.26 24.18 -24.72
C ALA A 694 17.17 23.34 -24.03
N ASN A 695 16.33 22.64 -24.82
CA ASN A 695 15.29 21.76 -24.30
C ASN A 695 15.34 20.41 -25.04
N PRO A 696 16.22 19.49 -24.64
CA PRO A 696 16.41 18.20 -25.31
C PRO A 696 15.12 17.37 -25.47
N MET A 697 14.19 17.50 -24.52
CA MET A 697 12.88 16.85 -24.55
C MET A 697 12.08 17.19 -25.83
N LEU A 698 12.19 18.42 -26.34
CA LEU A 698 11.41 18.90 -27.49
C LEU A 698 12.26 19.02 -28.77
N GLY A 699 13.50 18.55 -28.75
CA GLY A 699 14.51 18.83 -29.77
C GLY A 699 14.59 17.83 -30.94
N HIS A 700 15.79 17.66 -31.50
CA HIS A 700 16.08 16.81 -32.65
C HIS A 700 16.21 15.34 -32.22
N ARG A 701 15.05 14.72 -32.03
CA ARG A 701 14.90 13.38 -31.46
C ARG A 701 13.82 12.55 -32.18
N GLY A 702 13.71 11.26 -31.87
CA GLY A 702 12.69 10.36 -32.43
C GLY A 702 12.58 10.40 -33.96
N VAL A 703 11.35 10.48 -34.49
CA VAL A 703 11.07 10.50 -35.94
C VAL A 703 11.88 11.56 -36.70
N ARG A 704 12.18 12.70 -36.06
CA ARG A 704 12.91 13.82 -36.68
C ARG A 704 14.33 13.42 -37.02
N VAL A 705 14.95 12.55 -36.20
CA VAL A 705 16.25 11.94 -36.52
C VAL A 705 16.11 11.02 -37.73
N GLY A 706 15.04 10.22 -37.80
CA GLY A 706 14.77 9.35 -38.96
C GLY A 706 14.50 10.11 -40.26
N VAL A 707 13.94 11.32 -40.18
CA VAL A 707 13.73 12.20 -41.34
C VAL A 707 15.06 12.80 -41.83
N THR A 708 15.92 13.28 -40.92
CA THR A 708 17.21 13.88 -41.30
C THR A 708 18.28 12.85 -41.63
N HIS A 709 18.21 11.67 -41.03
CA HIS A 709 19.18 10.57 -41.14
C HIS A 709 18.47 9.24 -41.46
N PRO A 710 17.81 9.12 -42.64
CA PRO A 710 17.06 7.92 -43.02
C PRO A 710 17.95 6.68 -43.17
N ASP A 711 19.24 6.86 -43.46
CA ASP A 711 20.27 5.82 -43.48
C ASP A 711 20.41 5.16 -42.10
N PHE A 712 20.41 5.93 -41.02
CA PHE A 712 20.50 5.40 -39.67
C PHE A 712 19.28 4.52 -39.34
N TYR A 713 18.07 5.02 -39.64
CA TYR A 713 16.84 4.25 -39.45
C TYR A 713 16.82 2.99 -40.33
N TYR A 714 17.30 3.04 -41.57
CA TYR A 714 17.37 1.86 -42.44
C TYR A 714 18.17 0.73 -41.79
N TYR A 715 19.38 1.01 -41.27
CA TYR A 715 20.21 -0.01 -40.65
C TYR A 715 19.66 -0.52 -39.29
N LEU A 716 19.00 0.35 -38.51
CA LEU A 716 18.31 -0.09 -37.29
C LEU A 716 17.17 -1.07 -37.61
N ASN A 717 16.33 -0.73 -38.60
CA ASN A 717 15.26 -1.62 -39.05
C ASN A 717 15.82 -2.92 -39.63
N ARG A 718 16.94 -2.84 -40.37
CA ARG A 718 17.62 -4.02 -40.89
C ARG A 718 18.09 -4.96 -39.77
N ALA A 719 18.65 -4.46 -38.68
CA ALA A 719 19.03 -5.29 -37.52
C ALA A 719 17.84 -6.03 -36.92
N ILE A 720 16.70 -5.34 -36.76
CA ILE A 720 15.44 -5.92 -36.24
C ILE A 720 14.95 -7.04 -37.17
N LEU A 721 14.91 -6.75 -38.47
CA LEU A 721 14.32 -7.64 -39.47
C LEU A 721 15.22 -8.85 -39.78
N GLU A 722 16.54 -8.69 -39.83
CA GLU A 722 17.48 -9.82 -39.99
C GLU A 722 17.40 -10.79 -38.81
N ALA A 723 17.31 -10.27 -37.58
CA ALA A 723 17.13 -11.11 -36.39
C ALA A 723 15.88 -11.98 -36.48
N ALA A 724 14.75 -11.39 -36.92
CA ALA A 724 13.51 -12.11 -37.14
C ALA A 724 13.59 -13.10 -38.32
N ALA A 725 14.26 -12.74 -39.42
CA ALA A 725 14.46 -13.61 -40.57
C ALA A 725 15.29 -14.85 -40.23
N GLU A 726 16.36 -14.69 -39.46
CA GLU A 726 17.18 -15.81 -38.97
C GLU A 726 16.37 -16.76 -38.09
N LEU A 727 15.58 -16.23 -37.14
CA LEU A 727 14.73 -17.03 -36.27
C LEU A 727 13.64 -17.76 -37.05
N LYS A 728 13.02 -17.10 -38.03
CA LYS A 728 12.01 -17.72 -38.89
C LYS A 728 12.58 -18.88 -39.70
N LYS A 729 13.80 -18.73 -40.23
CA LYS A 729 14.53 -19.85 -40.86
C LYS A 729 14.83 -20.99 -39.90
N ALA A 730 15.10 -20.66 -38.64
CA ALA A 730 15.34 -21.64 -37.59
C ALA A 730 14.05 -22.32 -37.07
N GLY A 731 12.87 -21.99 -37.62
CA GLY A 731 11.59 -22.61 -37.27
C GLY A 731 10.81 -21.91 -36.15
N HIS A 732 11.28 -20.76 -35.69
CA HIS A 732 10.55 -19.91 -34.74
C HIS A 732 9.50 -19.03 -35.45
N ASN A 733 8.58 -18.46 -34.68
CA ASN A 733 7.53 -17.54 -35.13
C ASN A 733 7.68 -16.15 -34.48
N PRO A 734 8.68 -15.34 -34.88
CA PRO A 734 8.83 -13.99 -34.39
C PRO A 734 7.72 -13.07 -34.93
N VAL A 735 6.98 -12.40 -34.04
CA VAL A 735 5.93 -11.43 -34.39
C VAL A 735 6.47 -10.02 -34.13
N VAL A 736 6.90 -9.35 -35.19
CA VAL A 736 7.63 -8.07 -35.09
C VAL A 736 6.70 -6.89 -35.34
N GLU A 737 6.74 -5.91 -34.45
CA GLU A 737 6.02 -4.66 -34.55
C GLU A 737 7.02 -3.49 -34.41
N ILE A 738 7.07 -2.58 -35.38
CA ILE A 738 8.03 -1.46 -35.40
C ILE A 738 7.29 -0.17 -35.07
N MET A 739 7.74 0.55 -34.04
CA MET A 739 7.10 1.77 -33.56
C MET A 739 7.96 3.01 -33.75
N ILE A 740 7.40 4.02 -34.40
CA ILE A 740 8.03 5.31 -34.64
C ILE A 740 7.70 6.28 -33.48
N PRO A 741 8.70 6.81 -32.74
CA PRO A 741 8.46 7.75 -31.64
C PRO A 741 8.41 9.22 -32.09
N GLN A 742 7.85 10.09 -31.24
CA GLN A 742 7.84 11.56 -31.33
C GLN A 742 7.20 12.13 -32.60
N VAL A 743 6.25 11.39 -33.18
CA VAL A 743 5.48 11.83 -34.34
C VAL A 743 4.57 13.00 -33.98
N ALA A 744 4.49 13.98 -34.87
CA ALA A 744 3.54 15.08 -34.81
C ALA A 744 2.66 15.18 -36.06
N ASP A 745 3.06 14.58 -37.20
CA ASP A 745 2.34 14.65 -38.47
C ASP A 745 2.39 13.31 -39.23
N ALA A 746 1.29 12.94 -39.90
CA ALA A 746 1.21 11.70 -40.68
C ALA A 746 2.28 11.61 -41.79
N ARG A 747 2.70 12.75 -42.35
CA ARG A 747 3.74 12.78 -43.39
C ARG A 747 5.11 12.33 -42.89
N GLU A 748 5.41 12.52 -41.60
CA GLU A 748 6.66 12.04 -41.00
C GLU A 748 6.70 10.50 -41.00
N ILE A 749 5.57 9.87 -40.67
CA ILE A 749 5.42 8.40 -40.73
C ILE A 749 5.61 7.91 -42.17
N VAL A 750 4.89 8.51 -43.13
CA VAL A 750 4.97 8.12 -44.55
C VAL A 750 6.41 8.22 -45.04
N PHE A 751 7.10 9.33 -44.76
CA PHE A 751 8.48 9.53 -45.15
C PHE A 751 9.40 8.45 -44.59
N VAL A 752 9.35 8.18 -43.28
CA VAL A 752 10.22 7.19 -42.65
C VAL A 752 9.90 5.78 -43.14
N LYS A 753 8.62 5.43 -43.35
CA LYS A 753 8.23 4.14 -43.94
C LYS A 753 8.85 3.93 -45.31
N GLU A 754 8.71 4.89 -46.20
CA GLU A 754 9.20 4.79 -47.59
C GLU A 754 10.71 4.86 -47.72
N LYS A 755 11.38 5.67 -46.88
CA LYS A 755 12.83 5.91 -46.99
C LYS A 755 13.68 4.96 -46.17
N SER A 756 13.11 4.24 -45.19
CA SER A 756 13.89 3.39 -44.29
C SER A 756 13.28 2.00 -44.04
N ILE A 757 12.05 1.91 -43.53
CA ILE A 757 11.47 0.64 -43.04
C ILE A 757 11.16 -0.32 -44.19
N ILE A 758 10.41 0.13 -45.21
CA ILE A 758 10.00 -0.70 -46.35
C ILE A 758 11.21 -1.15 -47.19
N PRO A 759 12.20 -0.29 -47.51
CA PRO A 759 13.42 -0.74 -48.16
C PRO A 759 14.17 -1.81 -47.37
N ALA A 760 14.33 -1.63 -46.04
CA ALA A 760 15.02 -2.62 -45.20
C ALA A 760 14.29 -3.97 -45.20
N LEU A 761 12.96 -3.95 -45.09
CA LEU A 761 12.14 -5.16 -45.16
C LEU A 761 12.32 -5.90 -46.49
N ARG A 762 12.19 -5.18 -47.61
CA ARG A 762 12.36 -5.77 -48.95
C ARG A 762 13.73 -6.40 -49.13
N ASP A 763 14.78 -5.72 -48.67
CA ASP A 763 16.16 -6.19 -48.83
C ASP A 763 16.40 -7.44 -47.97
N VAL A 764 15.91 -7.47 -46.73
CA VAL A 764 16.03 -8.64 -45.84
C VAL A 764 15.21 -9.82 -46.35
N GLU A 765 13.96 -9.62 -46.75
CA GLU A 765 13.13 -10.72 -47.29
C GLU A 765 13.75 -11.33 -48.54
N LYS A 766 14.35 -10.51 -49.41
CA LYS A 766 15.05 -10.96 -50.60
C LYS A 766 16.34 -11.74 -50.28
N GLU A 767 17.14 -11.23 -49.35
CA GLU A 767 18.43 -11.83 -48.97
C GLU A 767 18.24 -13.16 -48.22
N PHE A 768 17.25 -13.20 -47.33
CA PHE A 768 16.97 -14.39 -46.55
C PHE A 768 15.98 -15.32 -47.25
N GLY A 769 15.21 -14.89 -48.26
CA GLY A 769 14.22 -15.75 -48.92
C GLY A 769 13.09 -16.17 -47.97
N VAL A 770 12.72 -15.29 -47.03
CA VAL A 770 11.59 -15.48 -46.11
C VAL A 770 10.66 -14.29 -46.24
N SER A 771 9.36 -14.50 -46.00
CA SER A 771 8.42 -13.39 -45.83
C SER A 771 8.22 -13.11 -44.35
N LEU A 772 8.31 -11.85 -43.93
CA LEU A 772 8.10 -11.42 -42.55
C LEU A 772 6.78 -10.66 -42.46
N ASN A 773 5.92 -11.05 -41.50
CA ASN A 773 4.72 -10.28 -41.20
C ASN A 773 5.10 -9.19 -40.17
N VAL A 774 5.23 -7.95 -40.63
CA VAL A 774 5.69 -6.81 -39.81
C VAL A 774 4.60 -5.76 -39.77
N LYS A 775 4.16 -5.40 -38.57
CA LYS A 775 3.29 -4.24 -38.38
C LYS A 775 4.12 -2.98 -38.15
N ILE A 776 3.68 -1.85 -38.69
CA ILE A 776 4.32 -0.55 -38.49
C ILE A 776 3.33 0.38 -37.79
N GLY A 777 3.72 0.83 -36.61
CA GLY A 777 2.93 1.69 -35.74
C GLY A 777 3.64 2.98 -35.37
N THR A 778 2.97 3.78 -34.55
CA THR A 778 3.52 5.01 -34.00
C THR A 778 3.22 5.15 -32.52
N MET A 779 4.11 5.83 -31.80
CA MET A 779 3.80 6.32 -30.48
C MET A 779 2.94 7.59 -30.58
N VAL A 780 1.89 7.68 -29.79
CA VAL A 780 1.05 8.88 -29.63
C VAL A 780 1.43 9.54 -28.31
N GLU A 781 2.36 10.47 -28.41
CA GLU A 781 3.01 11.13 -27.27
C GLU A 781 3.16 12.64 -27.42
N THR A 782 2.86 13.18 -28.61
CA THR A 782 2.72 14.63 -28.83
C THR A 782 1.25 15.02 -28.83
N VAL A 783 0.94 16.21 -28.33
CA VAL A 783 -0.45 16.73 -28.34
C VAL A 783 -1.01 16.79 -29.75
N ARG A 784 -0.19 17.18 -30.73
CA ARG A 784 -0.62 17.25 -32.13
C ARG A 784 -0.98 15.88 -32.69
N ALA A 785 -0.18 14.84 -32.42
CA ALA A 785 -0.49 13.49 -32.89
C ALA A 785 -1.82 12.96 -32.33
N ALA A 786 -2.13 13.26 -31.07
CA ALA A 786 -3.42 12.90 -30.49
C ALA A 786 -4.59 13.65 -31.15
N LEU A 787 -4.41 14.93 -31.49
CA LEU A 787 -5.44 15.76 -32.14
C LEU A 787 -5.65 15.47 -33.63
N THR A 788 -4.63 14.98 -34.33
CA THR A 788 -4.69 14.64 -35.77
C THR A 788 -4.62 13.14 -36.01
N ILE A 789 -5.16 12.36 -35.07
CA ILE A 789 -5.04 10.90 -35.10
C ILE A 789 -5.78 10.28 -36.28
N ASP A 790 -6.81 10.96 -36.78
CA ASP A 790 -7.62 10.56 -37.93
C ASP A 790 -6.81 10.51 -39.24
N GLU A 791 -5.80 11.38 -39.37
CA GLU A 791 -4.84 11.31 -40.46
C GLU A 791 -3.79 10.22 -40.22
N ILE A 792 -3.24 10.15 -39.01
CA ILE A 792 -2.19 9.21 -38.63
C ILE A 792 -2.65 7.75 -38.75
N ALA A 793 -3.86 7.43 -38.26
CA ALA A 793 -4.41 6.08 -38.22
C ALA A 793 -4.58 5.43 -39.62
N LYS A 794 -4.59 6.22 -40.70
CA LYS A 794 -4.64 5.72 -42.09
C LYS A 794 -3.33 5.10 -42.55
N HIS A 795 -2.21 5.40 -41.88
CA HIS A 795 -0.87 5.05 -42.32
C HIS A 795 -0.16 4.03 -41.43
N VAL A 796 -0.81 3.58 -40.35
CA VAL A 796 -0.23 2.70 -39.34
C VAL A 796 -1.17 1.54 -38.98
N ASP A 797 -0.57 0.43 -38.55
CA ASP A 797 -1.29 -0.78 -38.15
C ASP A 797 -1.68 -0.78 -36.65
N PHE A 798 -0.94 0.00 -35.84
CA PHE A 798 -1.20 0.17 -34.42
C PHE A 798 -0.74 1.54 -33.92
N ILE A 799 -1.28 1.95 -32.78
CA ILE A 799 -0.81 3.10 -32.00
C ILE A 799 -0.53 2.69 -30.57
N SER A 800 0.47 3.30 -29.94
CA SER A 800 0.74 3.13 -28.51
C SER A 800 0.86 4.49 -27.85
N PHE A 801 0.07 4.77 -26.81
CA PHE A 801 0.19 6.02 -26.08
C PHE A 801 1.46 6.01 -25.22
N GLY A 802 2.36 6.95 -25.49
CA GLY A 802 3.51 7.28 -24.65
C GLY A 802 3.07 8.26 -23.58
N THR A 803 2.32 7.77 -22.59
CA THR A 803 1.62 8.65 -21.64
C THR A 803 2.55 9.51 -20.78
N ASN A 804 3.80 9.09 -20.55
CA ASN A 804 4.77 9.89 -19.83
C ASN A 804 5.04 11.22 -20.57
N ASP A 805 5.43 11.14 -21.84
CA ASP A 805 5.71 12.32 -22.68
C ASP A 805 4.43 13.09 -23.04
N LEU A 806 3.31 12.39 -23.21
CA LEU A 806 2.01 13.06 -23.40
C LEU A 806 1.62 13.89 -22.17
N THR A 807 1.81 13.36 -20.95
CA THR A 807 1.59 14.12 -19.71
C THR A 807 2.50 15.35 -19.67
N GLN A 808 3.79 15.20 -19.97
CA GLN A 808 4.72 16.33 -20.04
C GLN A 808 4.22 17.41 -21.00
N ALA A 809 3.77 17.01 -22.19
CA ALA A 809 3.29 17.93 -23.21
C ALA A 809 1.96 18.62 -22.84
N VAL A 810 1.03 17.90 -22.20
CA VAL A 810 -0.28 18.44 -21.79
C VAL A 810 -0.14 19.41 -20.62
N PHE A 811 0.62 19.05 -19.59
CA PHE A 811 0.86 19.91 -18.43
C PHE A 811 1.89 21.00 -18.70
N SER A 812 2.68 20.87 -19.77
CA SER A 812 3.90 21.65 -19.98
C SER A 812 4.88 21.52 -18.80
N PHE A 813 4.94 20.33 -18.21
CA PHE A 813 5.84 19.99 -17.11
C PHE A 813 7.00 19.16 -17.64
N SER A 814 8.22 19.65 -17.45
CA SER A 814 9.40 18.79 -17.48
C SER A 814 9.33 17.89 -16.25
N ARG A 815 9.29 16.57 -16.45
CA ARG A 815 9.15 15.59 -15.36
C ARG A 815 10.26 15.74 -14.33
N ASP A 816 11.50 15.80 -14.81
CA ASP A 816 12.70 15.86 -13.96
C ASP A 816 12.72 17.13 -13.09
N ASP A 817 12.22 18.24 -13.62
CA ASP A 817 12.11 19.50 -12.90
C ASP A 817 10.91 19.52 -11.94
N ALA A 818 9.75 19.03 -12.39
CA ALA A 818 8.49 19.16 -11.67
C ALA A 818 8.45 18.29 -10.42
N GLU A 819 8.89 17.03 -10.51
CA GLU A 819 8.86 16.06 -9.41
C GLU A 819 9.62 16.57 -8.18
N ASN A 820 10.74 17.27 -8.37
CA ASN A 820 11.59 17.72 -7.28
C ASN A 820 11.32 19.17 -6.82
N LYS A 821 10.79 20.04 -7.69
CA LYS A 821 10.68 21.47 -7.37
C LYS A 821 9.34 21.88 -6.77
N PHE A 822 8.22 21.35 -7.29
CA PHE A 822 6.89 21.89 -6.90
C PHE A 822 5.76 20.86 -6.81
N ILE A 823 5.86 19.67 -7.41
CA ILE A 823 4.80 18.64 -7.30
C ILE A 823 4.46 18.30 -5.84
N PRO A 824 5.43 18.11 -4.91
CA PRO A 824 5.11 17.84 -3.51
C PRO A 824 4.23 18.92 -2.87
N GLN A 825 4.53 20.20 -3.14
CA GLN A 825 3.75 21.32 -2.65
C GLN A 825 2.36 21.39 -3.30
N TYR A 826 2.24 21.02 -4.58
CA TYR A 826 0.94 20.95 -5.27
C TYR A 826 0.04 19.87 -4.67
N LEU A 827 0.60 18.74 -4.24
CA LEU A 827 -0.14 17.67 -3.57
C LEU A 827 -0.55 18.09 -2.15
N GLU A 828 0.34 18.77 -1.41
CA GLU A 828 0.05 19.28 -0.07
C GLU A 828 -1.06 20.35 -0.07
N LEU A 829 -1.05 21.22 -1.07
CA LEU A 829 -2.09 22.26 -1.28
C LEU A 829 -3.35 21.74 -1.97
N GLU A 830 -3.42 20.43 -2.26
CA GLU A 830 -4.53 19.78 -2.99
C GLU A 830 -4.85 20.44 -4.35
N ILE A 831 -3.85 21.05 -5.00
CA ILE A 831 -3.94 21.56 -6.38
C ILE A 831 -3.99 20.37 -7.36
N LEU A 832 -3.27 19.30 -7.03
CA LEU A 832 -3.31 18.02 -7.75
C LEU A 832 -3.82 16.92 -6.83
N ASP A 833 -4.71 16.08 -7.35
CA ASP A 833 -5.25 14.92 -6.63
C ASP A 833 -4.19 13.79 -6.47
N ALA A 834 -3.25 13.71 -7.41
CA ALA A 834 -2.15 12.73 -7.46
C ALA A 834 -1.02 13.23 -8.35
N ASN A 835 0.17 12.61 -8.27
CA ASN A 835 1.26 12.89 -9.20
C ASN A 835 0.86 12.42 -10.61
N PRO A 836 0.76 13.31 -11.62
CA PRO A 836 0.26 12.98 -12.96
C PRO A 836 1.20 12.09 -13.78
N PHE A 837 2.42 11.84 -13.29
CA PHE A 837 3.39 10.89 -13.88
C PHE A 837 3.31 9.48 -13.27
N GLU A 838 2.60 9.32 -12.16
CA GLU A 838 2.36 8.02 -11.51
C GLU A 838 0.93 7.53 -11.79
N THR A 839 -0.05 8.42 -11.66
CA THR A 839 -1.46 8.16 -11.93
C THR A 839 -1.93 9.08 -13.05
N LEU A 840 -2.56 8.51 -14.08
CA LEU A 840 -3.03 9.26 -15.23
C LEU A 840 -3.98 10.38 -14.81
N ASP A 841 -3.70 11.61 -15.26
CA ASP A 841 -4.67 12.70 -15.21
C ASP A 841 -5.84 12.41 -16.15
N VAL A 842 -6.97 11.99 -15.59
CA VAL A 842 -8.19 11.68 -16.35
C VAL A 842 -8.79 12.95 -16.99
N LYS A 843 -8.62 14.13 -16.38
CA LYS A 843 -9.34 15.35 -16.78
C LYS A 843 -8.74 16.01 -18.02
N GLY A 844 -7.42 15.90 -18.21
CA GLY A 844 -6.68 16.42 -19.36
C GLY A 844 -6.13 15.29 -20.23
N VAL A 845 -5.07 14.60 -19.76
CA VAL A 845 -4.36 13.57 -20.56
C VAL A 845 -5.30 12.43 -20.95
N GLY A 846 -6.13 11.96 -20.03
CA GLY A 846 -7.11 10.91 -20.24
C GLY A 846 -8.13 11.24 -21.33
N LYS A 847 -8.61 12.50 -21.39
CA LYS A 847 -9.53 12.93 -22.46
C LYS A 847 -8.89 12.85 -23.84
N LEU A 848 -7.61 13.21 -23.95
CA LEU A 848 -6.87 13.08 -25.22
C LEU A 848 -6.70 11.61 -25.60
N VAL A 849 -6.38 10.74 -24.64
CA VAL A 849 -6.28 9.30 -24.88
C VAL A 849 -7.62 8.72 -25.33
N GLU A 850 -8.72 9.05 -24.65
CA GLU A 850 -10.07 8.59 -24.99
C GLU A 850 -10.48 9.05 -26.39
N TYR A 851 -10.35 10.34 -26.67
CA TYR A 851 -10.63 10.92 -27.99
C TYR A 851 -9.80 10.24 -29.09
N ALA A 852 -8.49 10.14 -28.88
CA ALA A 852 -7.59 9.64 -29.91
C ALA A 852 -7.81 8.14 -30.17
N ALA A 853 -8.04 7.35 -29.11
CA ALA A 853 -8.35 5.92 -29.24
C ALA A 853 -9.67 5.69 -29.99
N ALA A 854 -10.73 6.44 -29.67
CA ALA A 854 -12.01 6.32 -30.35
C ALA A 854 -11.90 6.69 -31.83
N THR A 855 -11.32 7.85 -32.12
CA THR A 855 -11.16 8.38 -33.48
C THR A 855 -10.28 7.46 -34.34
N ALA A 856 -9.19 6.91 -33.79
CA ALA A 856 -8.34 5.95 -34.49
C ALA A 856 -9.13 4.71 -34.94
N LYS A 857 -9.97 4.15 -34.06
CA LYS A 857 -10.81 2.99 -34.37
C LYS A 857 -11.95 3.29 -35.33
N GLU A 858 -12.46 4.53 -35.36
CA GLU A 858 -13.45 4.95 -36.35
C GLU A 858 -12.83 4.99 -37.76
N VAL A 859 -11.61 5.49 -37.88
CA VAL A 859 -10.90 5.59 -39.16
C VAL A 859 -10.37 4.23 -39.63
N ASN A 860 -9.81 3.44 -38.72
CA ASN A 860 -9.27 2.11 -39.00
C ASN A 860 -9.80 1.13 -37.94
N PRO A 861 -10.91 0.42 -38.20
CA PRO A 861 -11.51 -0.52 -37.23
C PRO A 861 -10.60 -1.67 -36.80
N SER A 862 -9.60 -2.01 -37.61
CA SER A 862 -8.60 -3.05 -37.30
C SER A 862 -7.37 -2.54 -36.54
N ILE A 863 -7.26 -1.23 -36.29
CA ILE A 863 -6.10 -0.67 -35.61
C ILE A 863 -6.03 -1.16 -34.16
N GLU A 864 -4.84 -1.59 -33.76
CA GLU A 864 -4.56 -1.95 -32.38
C GLU A 864 -4.15 -0.71 -31.59
N VAL A 865 -4.74 -0.53 -30.40
CA VAL A 865 -4.53 0.66 -29.56
C VAL A 865 -3.95 0.23 -28.21
N GLY A 866 -2.70 0.60 -27.95
CA GLY A 866 -1.99 0.29 -26.71
C GLY A 866 -1.70 1.51 -25.84
N VAL A 867 -1.32 1.26 -24.59
CA VAL A 867 -0.68 2.25 -23.72
C VAL A 867 0.61 1.66 -23.15
N CYS A 868 1.68 2.45 -23.16
CA CYS A 868 2.95 2.12 -22.52
C CYS A 868 3.40 3.23 -21.55
N GLY A 869 4.35 2.90 -20.67
CA GLY A 869 4.82 3.79 -19.61
C GLY A 869 4.36 3.36 -18.21
N GLU A 870 4.53 4.24 -17.23
CA GLU A 870 4.25 3.93 -15.81
C GLU A 870 2.75 3.68 -15.57
N HIS A 871 1.89 4.46 -16.21
CA HIS A 871 0.44 4.36 -16.12
C HIS A 871 -0.10 2.99 -16.57
N GLY A 872 0.62 2.26 -17.42
CA GLY A 872 0.24 0.90 -17.85
C GLY A 872 0.27 -0.14 -16.72
N GLY A 873 0.92 0.17 -15.59
CA GLY A 873 0.95 -0.64 -14.38
C GLY A 873 0.29 0.03 -13.16
N ASP A 874 -0.42 1.14 -13.34
CA ASP A 874 -1.15 1.83 -12.26
C ASP A 874 -2.63 1.41 -12.26
N LEU A 875 -3.15 1.05 -11.08
CA LEU A 875 -4.52 0.54 -10.91
C LEU A 875 -5.57 1.51 -11.45
N LYS A 876 -5.50 2.78 -11.03
CA LYS A 876 -6.51 3.80 -11.38
C LYS A 876 -6.47 4.09 -12.89
N SER A 877 -5.27 4.15 -13.45
CA SER A 877 -5.04 4.35 -14.88
C SER A 877 -5.58 3.18 -15.70
N ILE A 878 -5.33 1.92 -15.30
CA ILE A 878 -5.89 0.72 -15.96
C ILE A 878 -7.42 0.72 -15.92
N TYR A 879 -8.03 1.11 -14.80
CA TYR A 879 -9.49 1.24 -14.71
C TYR A 879 -10.04 2.26 -15.68
N PHE A 880 -9.32 3.35 -15.91
CA PHE A 880 -9.66 4.33 -16.93
C PHE A 880 -9.51 3.75 -18.34
N PHE A 881 -8.35 3.17 -18.68
CA PHE A 881 -8.11 2.58 -20.01
C PHE A 881 -9.08 1.45 -20.35
N HIS A 882 -9.56 0.72 -19.35
CA HIS A 882 -10.57 -0.33 -19.56
C HIS A 882 -11.87 0.23 -20.14
N LYS A 883 -12.26 1.44 -19.72
CA LYS A 883 -13.48 2.12 -20.18
C LYS A 883 -13.34 2.75 -21.56
N THR A 884 -12.12 2.96 -22.03
CA THR A 884 -11.84 3.53 -23.36
C THR A 884 -11.69 2.44 -24.42
N LYS A 885 -11.40 2.85 -25.67
CA LYS A 885 -11.16 1.95 -26.81
C LYS A 885 -9.71 1.40 -26.87
N VAL A 886 -8.97 1.47 -25.77
CA VAL A 886 -7.65 0.82 -25.64
C VAL A 886 -7.82 -0.69 -25.61
N ASP A 887 -6.96 -1.41 -26.34
CA ASP A 887 -6.93 -2.87 -26.45
C ASP A 887 -6.01 -3.52 -25.42
N TYR A 888 -4.84 -2.93 -25.15
CA TYR A 888 -3.89 -3.45 -24.17
C TYR A 888 -3.17 -2.36 -23.39
N VAL A 889 -2.68 -2.73 -22.21
CA VAL A 889 -1.74 -1.94 -21.41
C VAL A 889 -0.40 -2.65 -21.35
N SER A 890 0.69 -1.87 -21.22
CA SER A 890 2.04 -2.40 -21.14
C SER A 890 2.74 -1.89 -19.88
N ALA A 891 3.08 -2.80 -18.97
CA ALA A 891 3.63 -2.50 -17.65
C ALA A 891 5.07 -3.04 -17.50
N SER A 892 5.83 -2.61 -16.49
CA SER A 892 7.11 -3.24 -16.18
C SER A 892 6.93 -4.74 -15.83
N PRO A 893 7.94 -5.62 -15.99
CA PRO A 893 7.77 -7.06 -15.88
C PRO A 893 7.11 -7.50 -14.56
N PHE A 894 7.55 -6.94 -13.43
CA PHE A 894 7.00 -7.24 -12.10
C PHE A 894 5.59 -6.67 -11.87
N ARG A 895 5.15 -5.69 -12.69
CA ARG A 895 3.78 -5.15 -12.64
C ARG A 895 2.82 -5.88 -13.57
N VAL A 896 3.28 -6.85 -14.38
CA VAL A 896 2.40 -7.64 -15.27
C VAL A 896 1.30 -8.38 -14.49
N PRO A 897 1.58 -9.11 -13.38
CA PRO A 897 0.51 -9.77 -12.63
C PRO A 897 -0.48 -8.78 -12.01
N LEU A 898 0.02 -7.62 -11.56
CA LEU A 898 -0.81 -6.54 -11.06
C LEU A 898 -1.74 -6.01 -12.15
N ALA A 899 -1.20 -5.75 -13.34
CA ALA A 899 -1.97 -5.24 -14.46
C ALA A 899 -3.04 -6.24 -14.94
N ARG A 900 -2.74 -7.54 -14.94
CA ARG A 900 -3.72 -8.62 -15.20
C ARG A 900 -4.86 -8.60 -14.19
N LEU A 901 -4.54 -8.52 -12.90
CA LEU A 901 -5.54 -8.44 -11.83
C LEU A 901 -6.39 -7.17 -11.95
N ALA A 902 -5.76 -6.01 -12.11
CA ALA A 902 -6.43 -4.72 -12.25
C ALA A 902 -7.35 -4.67 -13.47
N ALA A 903 -6.92 -5.22 -14.62
CA ALA A 903 -7.74 -5.29 -15.83
C ALA A 903 -8.99 -6.16 -15.63
N ALA A 904 -8.88 -7.27 -14.89
CA ALA A 904 -10.00 -8.12 -14.55
C ALA A 904 -10.96 -7.45 -13.55
N GLN A 905 -10.42 -6.80 -12.52
CA GLN A 905 -11.23 -6.04 -11.55
C GLN A 905 -12.00 -4.92 -12.24
N ALA A 906 -11.38 -4.20 -13.18
CA ALA A 906 -12.05 -3.18 -13.98
C ALA A 906 -13.23 -3.75 -14.78
N ALA A 907 -13.05 -4.92 -15.41
CA ALA A 907 -14.10 -5.61 -16.16
C ALA A 907 -15.27 -6.02 -15.27
N ILE A 908 -14.98 -6.60 -14.10
CA ILE A 908 -16.01 -7.02 -13.13
C ILE A 908 -16.79 -5.81 -12.62
N LEU A 909 -16.09 -4.73 -12.25
CA LEU A 909 -16.72 -3.51 -11.72
C LEU A 909 -17.54 -2.75 -12.76
N GLN A 910 -17.25 -2.89 -14.06
CA GLN A 910 -18.06 -2.31 -15.13
C GLN A 910 -19.31 -3.15 -15.44
N SER A 911 -19.25 -4.47 -15.22
CA SER A 911 -20.37 -5.38 -15.46
C SER A 911 -21.47 -5.35 -14.39
N LYS A 912 -21.18 -4.75 -13.23
CA LYS A 912 -22.11 -4.52 -12.12
C LYS A 912 -22.65 -3.10 -12.17
#